data_AF-A0A5B6ZX86-F1
#
_entry.id   AF-A0A5B6ZX86-F1
#
_cell.length_a   1.000
_cell.length_b   1.000
_cell.length_c   1.000
_cell.angle_alpha   90.00
_cell.angle_beta   90.00
_cell.angle_gamma   90.00
#
_symmetry.space_group_name_H-M   'P 1'
#
loop_
_entity.id
_entity.type
_entity.pdbx_description
1 polymer ?
#
loop_
_entity_poly.entity_id
_entity_poly.type
_entity_poly.pdbx_seq_one_letter_code
_entity_poly.pdbx_strand_id
1 'polypeptide(L)'
;NAIREEAQKLIFDGLENRLLSVLQDLLSSSHPEHMDVDLFTLWAEETLIEDNLVLDILFLAYYESFCVCNGKQWKQLCFLYEGIISGSYNFGKLAISAEALNSIYHVKVQLLLILIETLDLENLLQMIHDEMPFRQGSTSFSLVDVQEIDAIISSFNAFETKEAGPLILTWAVFLCLISSLPGKPENNVLMEIDHVGYVRQAFEVSSLSYFLEILQSNILKDSDGPIAGYRSVLRTFIAAFIASYEISLELEDNTLKLILDILCKIYRGEESLCIQFWDRDSFIDGPIRCLLCNLEGEFPFRTVELVQLLSALCEGTWPAECVYNFLDKSAGISSLFEISSDSLVDNVSQIVEARVPLCVPGVEGLLIPSKTRGHVLKMIDGNTALVRWEYTQSGVLVLLLHLAQELYLESTEEFLVTLDLLSRLVSFNVAVCYALMGIGNSLHVEATSMNGHLEKNVWLNVVEIICTSVKKLSPNCGGAVMMSMGVNILAKMLKCSPSLVTTMALKANIFDVASSTNPFNVSCHGLSSGSWLLSGRLAKMLLIDSGQNDSYGPLTLSVLDFTLQLVETGVENEFVLALVVFSLQYVLVNHEYWKYKEKHLRWRVTLKVLEVIKKCILSIPYSPKLGEVVRDILLCDSSIHNALFRIVCTTTEALEKLYVSRLYELMEIEGLQLAICSVLDILFSMLSDLSEDILPSVPVFHQAVLSSTTKPIPIASAVISLISFFRNPVWDYIHILLLLHEPSFPSAFPIATFFLVRLCLSANSITTLCFFLFLSFFLTSLHCVSFEFILCLICT
;
A
#
# COMPACT_ATOMS: atom_id res chain seq x y z
N ASN A 1 -19.04 -19.60 15.88
CA ASN A 1 -19.45 -20.15 17.21
C ASN A 1 -18.62 -21.37 17.61
N ALA A 2 -18.59 -22.48 16.85
CA ALA A 2 -17.79 -23.66 17.21
C ALA A 2 -16.28 -23.38 17.46
N ILE A 3 -15.64 -22.56 16.63
CA ILE A 3 -14.23 -22.17 16.82
C ILE A 3 -14.04 -21.36 18.12
N ARG A 4 -14.97 -20.44 18.41
CA ARG A 4 -14.95 -19.61 19.61
C ARG A 4 -15.08 -20.46 20.88
N GLU A 5 -15.95 -21.47 20.85
CA GLU A 5 -16.15 -22.39 21.96
C GLU A 5 -14.91 -23.25 22.23
N GLU A 6 -14.26 -23.78 21.19
CA GLU A 6 -13.03 -24.56 21.36
C GLU A 6 -11.86 -23.67 21.86
N ALA A 7 -11.75 -22.44 21.36
CA ALA A 7 -10.76 -21.48 21.87
C ALA A 7 -10.98 -21.17 23.36
N GLN A 8 -12.22 -20.91 23.77
CA GLN A 8 -12.57 -20.69 25.18
C GLN A 8 -12.23 -21.89 26.06
N LYS A 9 -12.45 -23.11 25.56
CA LYS A 9 -12.10 -24.35 26.26
C LYS A 9 -10.60 -24.50 26.41
N LEU A 10 -9.80 -24.22 25.38
CA LEU A 10 -8.34 -24.24 25.47
C LEU A 10 -7.82 -23.26 26.54
N ILE A 11 -8.39 -22.05 26.59
CA ILE A 11 -8.07 -21.07 27.63
C ILE A 11 -8.46 -21.58 29.02
N PHE A 12 -9.66 -22.15 29.17
CA PHE A 12 -10.10 -22.76 30.43
C PHE A 12 -9.19 -23.91 30.89
N ASP A 13 -8.65 -24.69 29.95
CA ASP A 13 -7.70 -25.78 30.21
C ASP A 13 -6.27 -25.28 30.57
N GLY A 14 -6.09 -23.96 30.65
CA GLY A 14 -4.87 -23.31 31.12
C GLY A 14 -3.85 -23.02 30.02
N LEU A 15 -4.28 -22.85 28.76
CA LEU A 15 -3.40 -22.53 27.64
C LEU A 15 -2.50 -21.31 27.92
N GLU A 16 -3.05 -20.24 28.47
CA GLU A 16 -2.31 -19.00 28.79
C GLU A 16 -1.08 -19.26 29.67
N ASN A 17 -1.26 -19.95 30.80
CA ASN A 17 -0.15 -20.26 31.72
C ASN A 17 0.87 -21.23 31.09
N ARG A 18 0.42 -22.13 30.20
CA ARG A 18 1.32 -23.03 29.47
C ARG A 18 2.17 -22.26 28.46
N LEU A 19 1.57 -21.35 27.70
CA LEU A 19 2.28 -20.50 26.73
C LEU A 19 3.30 -19.61 27.44
N LEU A 20 2.96 -19.00 28.58
CA LEU A 20 3.92 -18.24 29.38
C LEU A 20 5.09 -19.09 29.87
N SER A 21 4.84 -20.33 30.31
CA SER A 21 5.90 -21.26 30.70
C SER A 21 6.80 -21.62 29.51
N VAL A 22 6.20 -21.93 28.36
CA VAL A 22 6.93 -22.28 27.13
C VAL A 22 7.82 -21.12 26.69
N LEU A 23 7.28 -19.90 26.67
CA LEU A 23 8.04 -18.69 26.33
C LEU A 23 9.22 -18.50 27.29
N GLN A 24 9.01 -18.66 28.60
CA GLN A 24 10.08 -18.53 29.58
C GLN A 24 11.19 -19.58 29.39
N ASP A 25 10.82 -20.82 29.04
CA ASP A 25 11.75 -21.90 28.74
C ASP A 25 12.55 -21.62 27.45
N LEU A 26 11.88 -21.13 26.39
CA LEU A 26 12.49 -20.77 25.11
C LEU A 26 13.51 -19.63 25.27
N LEU A 27 13.13 -18.55 25.95
CA LEU A 27 14.00 -17.40 26.23
C LEU A 27 15.23 -17.76 27.10
N SER A 28 15.13 -18.84 27.87
CA SER A 28 16.20 -19.35 28.74
C SER A 28 17.03 -20.47 28.08
N SER A 29 16.65 -20.93 26.88
CA SER A 29 17.24 -22.09 26.24
C SER A 29 18.67 -21.85 25.76
N SER A 30 19.48 -22.93 25.74
CA SER A 30 20.83 -22.95 25.20
C SER A 30 20.90 -23.81 23.93
N HIS A 31 21.79 -23.43 23.02
CA HIS A 31 22.00 -24.18 21.77
C HIS A 31 22.51 -25.61 22.02
N PRO A 32 22.19 -26.57 21.13
CA PRO A 32 22.72 -27.93 21.21
C PRO A 32 24.24 -27.98 21.01
N GLU A 33 24.95 -28.79 21.80
CA GLU A 33 26.44 -28.80 21.89
C GLU A 33 27.19 -29.24 20.61
N HIS A 34 26.50 -29.78 19.59
CA HIS A 34 27.11 -30.36 18.38
C HIS A 34 26.41 -29.89 17.08
N MET A 35 26.32 -28.58 16.88
CA MET A 35 25.65 -27.99 15.71
C MET A 35 26.65 -27.32 14.76
N ASP A 36 26.49 -27.56 13.46
CA ASP A 36 27.22 -26.83 12.40
C ASP A 36 26.74 -25.37 12.34
N VAL A 37 27.58 -24.45 11.85
CA VAL A 37 27.32 -23.00 11.85
C VAL A 37 26.08 -22.64 11.01
N ASP A 38 25.92 -23.28 9.85
CA ASP A 38 24.75 -23.07 8.98
C ASP A 38 23.46 -23.60 9.64
N LEU A 39 23.57 -24.70 10.40
CA LEU A 39 22.45 -25.29 11.13
C LEU A 39 22.10 -24.49 12.39
N PHE A 40 23.10 -23.87 13.03
CA PHE A 40 22.92 -22.97 14.17
C PHE A 40 22.14 -21.72 13.78
N THR A 41 22.39 -21.19 12.59
CA THR A 41 21.64 -20.06 12.05
C THR A 41 20.17 -20.40 11.83
N LEU A 42 19.88 -21.55 11.21
CA LEU A 42 18.51 -22.05 11.08
C LEU A 42 17.85 -22.25 12.46
N TRP A 43 18.55 -22.88 13.39
CA TRP A 43 18.00 -23.12 14.72
C TRP A 43 17.66 -21.82 15.47
N ALA A 44 18.52 -20.80 15.37
CA ALA A 44 18.28 -19.52 16.01
C ALA A 44 17.07 -18.78 15.40
N GLU A 45 16.96 -18.79 14.06
CA GLU A 45 15.82 -18.21 13.34
C GLU A 45 14.51 -18.93 13.68
N GLU A 46 14.51 -20.27 13.65
CA GLU A 46 13.34 -21.08 14.03
C GLU A 46 12.91 -20.87 15.49
N THR A 47 13.88 -20.80 16.42
CA THR A 47 13.58 -20.52 17.84
C THR A 47 12.88 -19.16 18.00
N LEU A 48 13.33 -18.14 17.27
CA LEU A 48 12.71 -16.82 17.32
C LEU A 48 11.35 -16.79 16.60
N ILE A 49 11.15 -17.59 15.56
CA ILE A 49 9.84 -17.78 14.94
C ILE A 49 8.87 -18.39 15.96
N GLU A 50 9.28 -19.42 16.70
CA GLU A 50 8.48 -20.01 17.77
C GLU A 50 8.12 -18.97 18.86
N ASP A 51 9.08 -18.15 19.31
CA ASP A 51 8.82 -17.06 20.28
C ASP A 51 7.74 -16.09 19.77
N ASN A 52 7.86 -15.64 18.52
CA ASN A 52 6.89 -14.72 17.91
C ASN A 52 5.50 -15.35 17.76
N LEU A 53 5.42 -16.64 17.38
CA LEU A 53 4.15 -17.36 17.26
C LEU A 53 3.46 -17.53 18.61
N VAL A 54 4.20 -17.81 19.68
CA VAL A 54 3.64 -17.89 21.04
C VAL A 54 3.05 -16.55 21.46
N LEU A 55 3.74 -15.45 21.17
CA LEU A 55 3.25 -14.10 21.45
C LEU A 55 2.04 -13.71 20.59
N ASP A 56 1.99 -14.11 19.32
CA ASP A 56 0.81 -13.90 18.46
C ASP A 56 -0.43 -14.59 19.05
N ILE A 57 -0.29 -15.84 19.51
CA ILE A 57 -1.39 -16.58 20.15
C ILE A 57 -1.83 -15.91 21.44
N LEU A 58 -0.89 -15.47 22.28
CA LEU A 58 -1.19 -14.74 23.52
C LEU A 58 -1.89 -13.41 23.23
N PHE A 59 -1.41 -12.65 22.23
CA PHE A 59 -2.02 -11.40 21.81
C PHE A 59 -3.47 -11.63 21.38
N LEU A 60 -3.73 -12.60 20.50
CA LEU A 60 -5.09 -12.92 20.06
C LEU A 60 -5.99 -13.35 21.21
N ALA A 61 -5.45 -14.06 22.21
CA ALA A 61 -6.22 -14.47 23.39
C ALA A 61 -6.72 -13.26 24.21
N TYR A 62 -5.89 -12.24 24.39
CA TYR A 62 -6.27 -11.01 25.09
C TYR A 62 -7.13 -10.09 24.22
N TYR A 63 -6.71 -9.83 22.98
CA TYR A 63 -7.39 -8.88 22.07
C TYR A 63 -8.83 -9.30 21.73
N GLU A 64 -9.07 -10.59 21.47
CA GLU A 64 -10.43 -11.11 21.23
C GLU A 64 -11.22 -11.36 22.53
N SER A 65 -10.70 -10.92 23.68
CA SER A 65 -11.30 -11.07 25.00
C SER A 65 -11.63 -12.53 25.38
N PHE A 66 -10.80 -13.48 24.95
CA PHE A 66 -10.94 -14.89 25.36
C PHE A 66 -10.49 -15.10 26.82
N CYS A 67 -9.52 -14.31 27.28
CA CYS A 67 -9.06 -14.25 28.67
C CYS A 67 -8.94 -12.80 29.14
N VAL A 68 -9.20 -12.57 30.43
CA VAL A 68 -8.97 -11.27 31.09
C VAL A 68 -7.65 -11.34 31.83
N CYS A 69 -6.71 -10.47 31.48
CA CYS A 69 -5.42 -10.39 32.16
C CYS A 69 -5.62 -9.85 33.59
N ASN A 70 -5.32 -10.67 34.59
CA ASN A 70 -5.33 -10.20 35.98
C ASN A 70 -3.99 -9.56 36.38
N GLY A 71 -3.98 -8.82 37.50
CA GLY A 71 -2.77 -8.17 38.00
C GLY A 71 -1.57 -9.10 38.18
N LYS A 72 -1.78 -10.37 38.52
CA LYS A 72 -0.68 -11.36 38.65
C LYS A 72 -0.04 -11.68 37.29
N GLN A 73 -0.85 -11.95 36.27
CA GLN A 73 -0.39 -12.26 34.92
C GLN A 73 0.27 -11.05 34.27
N TRP A 74 -0.33 -9.86 34.42
CA TRP A 74 0.23 -8.62 33.91
C TRP A 74 1.65 -8.37 34.47
N LYS A 75 1.83 -8.55 35.78
CA LYS A 75 3.16 -8.44 36.41
C LYS A 75 4.15 -9.47 35.86
N GLN A 76 3.72 -10.71 35.60
CA GLN A 76 4.59 -11.74 35.00
C GLN A 76 5.04 -11.34 33.59
N LEU A 77 4.12 -10.86 32.74
CA LEU A 77 4.43 -10.32 31.42
C LEU A 77 5.39 -9.13 31.50
N CYS A 78 5.17 -8.22 32.47
CA CYS A 78 6.02 -7.06 32.69
C CYS A 78 7.45 -7.45 33.09
N PHE A 79 7.63 -8.47 33.94
CA PHE A 79 8.96 -8.98 34.28
C PHE A 79 9.66 -9.67 33.10
N LEU A 80 8.91 -10.40 32.25
CA LEU A 80 9.45 -10.94 31.00
C LEU A 80 9.93 -9.81 30.09
N TYR A 81 9.13 -8.74 29.96
CA TYR A 81 9.50 -7.57 29.16
C TYR A 81 10.76 -6.88 29.70
N GLU A 82 10.83 -6.67 31.02
CA GLU A 82 12.01 -6.11 31.70
C GLU A 82 13.27 -6.94 31.38
N GLY A 83 13.21 -8.27 31.51
CA GLY A 83 14.33 -9.15 31.22
C GLY A 83 14.75 -9.13 29.73
N ILE A 84 13.79 -8.97 28.82
CA ILE A 84 14.05 -8.86 27.38
C ILE A 84 14.80 -7.55 27.08
N ILE A 85 14.33 -6.42 27.61
CA ILE A 85 14.96 -5.11 27.36
C ILE A 85 16.30 -4.97 28.09
N SER A 86 16.47 -5.60 29.25
CA SER A 86 17.73 -5.59 30.00
C SER A 86 18.77 -6.57 29.44
N GLY A 87 18.40 -7.39 28.45
CA GLY A 87 19.28 -8.37 27.83
C GLY A 87 19.62 -9.58 28.71
N SER A 88 18.76 -9.95 29.67
CA SER A 88 18.99 -11.09 30.55
C SER A 88 18.79 -12.46 29.88
N TYR A 89 18.14 -12.48 28.72
CA TYR A 89 17.80 -13.69 27.97
C TYR A 89 18.81 -14.03 26.87
N ASN A 90 18.60 -15.16 26.18
CA ASN A 90 19.49 -15.69 25.16
C ASN A 90 19.56 -14.86 23.85
N PHE A 91 18.78 -13.77 23.70
CA PHE A 91 18.75 -12.93 22.49
C PHE A 91 20.12 -12.43 22.02
N GLY A 92 21.02 -12.07 22.93
CA GLY A 92 22.39 -11.69 22.55
C GLY A 92 23.18 -12.82 21.87
N LYS A 93 22.81 -14.09 22.10
CA LYS A 93 23.40 -15.27 21.45
C LYS A 93 22.69 -15.63 20.13
N LEU A 94 21.41 -15.30 20.01
CA LEU A 94 20.58 -15.58 18.83
C LEU A 94 20.72 -14.51 17.73
N ALA A 95 21.25 -13.32 18.06
CA ALA A 95 21.47 -12.21 17.14
C ALA A 95 22.61 -12.44 16.13
N ILE A 96 22.48 -13.46 15.29
CA ILE A 96 23.53 -13.89 14.33
C ILE A 96 23.22 -13.59 12.86
N SER A 97 21.96 -13.39 12.52
CA SER A 97 21.51 -13.00 11.18
C SER A 97 20.66 -11.73 11.23
N ALA A 98 20.49 -11.06 10.08
CA ALA A 98 19.59 -9.91 9.98
C ALA A 98 18.14 -10.31 10.29
N GLU A 99 17.74 -11.51 9.88
CA GLU A 99 16.41 -12.05 10.17
C GLU A 99 16.22 -12.29 11.66
N ALA A 100 17.20 -12.89 12.34
CA ALA A 100 17.15 -13.07 13.79
C ALA A 100 17.09 -11.73 14.55
N LEU A 101 17.83 -10.71 14.10
CA LEU A 101 17.77 -9.37 14.69
C LEU A 101 16.39 -8.74 14.53
N ASN A 102 15.78 -8.89 13.35
CA ASN A 102 14.39 -8.48 13.13
C ASN A 102 13.48 -9.25 14.11
N SER A 103 13.49 -10.58 14.10
CA SER A 103 12.60 -11.39 14.95
C SER A 103 12.75 -11.09 16.45
N ILE A 104 13.95 -10.75 16.94
CA ILE A 104 14.15 -10.26 18.33
C ILE A 104 13.44 -8.92 18.57
N TYR A 105 13.54 -8.00 17.62
CA TYR A 105 12.81 -6.73 17.68
C TYR A 105 11.29 -6.94 17.61
N HIS A 106 10.81 -7.90 16.79
CA HIS A 106 9.41 -8.29 16.75
C HIS A 106 8.90 -8.76 18.12
N VAL A 107 9.62 -9.67 18.80
CA VAL A 107 9.25 -10.15 20.15
C VAL A 107 9.11 -9.00 21.15
N LYS A 108 10.06 -8.04 21.13
CA LYS A 108 9.99 -6.85 22.00
C LYS A 108 8.69 -6.07 21.76
N VAL A 109 8.37 -5.80 20.50
CA VAL A 109 7.19 -5.01 20.11
C VAL A 109 5.89 -5.74 20.43
N GLN A 110 5.79 -7.04 20.12
CA GLN A 110 4.60 -7.84 20.42
C GLN A 110 4.30 -7.86 21.92
N LEU A 111 5.31 -8.09 22.76
CA LEU A 111 5.11 -8.10 24.20
C LEU A 111 4.73 -6.72 24.75
N LEU A 112 5.31 -5.64 24.23
CA LEU A 112 4.90 -4.27 24.54
C LEU A 112 3.42 -4.05 24.19
N LEU A 113 2.97 -4.46 23.00
CA LEU A 113 1.59 -4.29 22.56
C LEU A 113 0.61 -5.13 23.39
N ILE A 114 1.00 -6.34 23.82
CA ILE A 114 0.22 -7.14 24.77
C ILE A 114 0.07 -6.41 26.11
N LEU A 115 1.15 -5.81 26.63
CA LEU A 115 1.10 -5.04 27.88
C LEU A 115 0.19 -3.81 27.77
N ILE A 116 0.19 -3.12 26.63
CA ILE A 116 -0.69 -1.97 26.37
C ILE A 116 -2.16 -2.43 26.26
N GLU A 117 -2.43 -3.49 25.50
CA GLU A 117 -3.78 -4.04 25.32
C GLU A 117 -4.40 -4.49 26.65
N THR A 118 -3.61 -5.19 27.46
CA THR A 118 -4.07 -5.73 28.75
C THR A 118 -4.31 -4.66 29.83
N LEU A 119 -3.91 -3.40 29.59
CA LEU A 119 -4.32 -2.27 30.42
C LEU A 119 -5.79 -1.87 30.20
N ASP A 120 -6.42 -2.35 29.13
CA ASP A 120 -7.83 -2.14 28.80
C ASP A 120 -8.21 -0.64 28.75
N LEU A 121 -7.40 0.13 28.02
CA LEU A 121 -7.61 1.57 27.82
C LEU A 121 -8.95 1.86 27.13
N GLU A 122 -9.45 0.93 26.33
CA GLU A 122 -10.76 1.02 25.68
C GLU A 122 -11.88 1.12 26.72
N ASN A 123 -11.93 0.19 27.67
CA ASN A 123 -12.92 0.22 28.74
C ASN A 123 -12.79 1.48 29.61
N LEU A 124 -11.57 1.95 29.88
CA LEU A 124 -11.36 3.21 30.61
C LEU A 124 -11.91 4.43 29.85
N LEU A 125 -11.70 4.50 28.53
CA LEU A 125 -12.30 5.54 27.69
C LEU A 125 -13.82 5.48 27.70
N GLN A 126 -14.41 4.28 27.64
CA GLN A 126 -15.86 4.09 27.75
C GLN A 126 -16.37 4.58 29.12
N MET A 127 -15.67 4.25 30.21
CA MET A 127 -16.05 4.67 31.55
C MET A 127 -16.02 6.19 31.71
N ILE A 128 -15.05 6.87 31.11
CA ILE A 128 -14.98 8.34 31.11
C ILE A 128 -16.14 8.93 30.31
N HIS A 129 -16.40 8.40 29.11
CA HIS A 129 -17.51 8.82 28.26
C HIS A 129 -18.87 8.67 28.98
N ASP A 130 -19.05 7.58 29.73
CA ASP A 130 -20.30 7.29 30.45
C ASP A 130 -20.36 7.89 31.87
N GLU A 131 -19.35 8.67 32.28
CA GLU A 131 -19.21 9.23 33.64
C GLU A 131 -19.35 8.17 34.75
N MET A 132 -18.77 6.98 34.54
CA MET A 132 -18.86 5.84 35.44
C MET A 132 -17.74 5.86 36.50
N PRO A 133 -18.05 5.72 37.80
CA PRO A 133 -17.03 5.72 38.84
C PRO A 133 -16.16 4.46 38.82
N PHE A 134 -14.91 4.56 39.27
CA PHE A 134 -14.02 3.40 39.46
C PHE A 134 -14.58 2.47 40.54
N ARG A 135 -15.04 1.26 40.16
CA ARG A 135 -15.59 0.26 41.08
C ARG A 135 -14.89 -1.09 40.92
N GLN A 136 -14.77 -1.83 42.01
CA GLN A 136 -14.22 -3.19 41.98
C GLN A 136 -15.08 -4.09 41.08
N GLY A 137 -14.51 -4.56 39.97
CA GLY A 137 -15.19 -5.39 38.95
C GLY A 137 -15.56 -4.66 37.65
N SER A 138 -15.38 -3.33 37.55
CA SER A 138 -15.48 -2.61 36.25
C SER A 138 -14.17 -2.63 35.47
N THR A 139 -13.03 -2.74 36.16
CA THR A 139 -11.69 -2.91 35.58
C THR A 139 -11.08 -4.23 36.01
N SER A 140 -10.14 -4.76 35.21
CA SER A 140 -9.39 -5.99 35.52
C SER A 140 -8.51 -5.88 36.77
N PHE A 141 -8.02 -4.68 37.08
CA PHE A 141 -7.12 -4.42 38.20
C PHE A 141 -7.83 -3.88 39.44
N SER A 142 -7.41 -4.35 40.61
CA SER A 142 -7.75 -3.74 41.90
C SER A 142 -6.82 -2.57 42.23
N LEU A 143 -7.18 -1.74 43.20
CA LEU A 143 -6.31 -0.64 43.67
C LEU A 143 -4.93 -1.13 44.16
N VAL A 144 -4.89 -2.34 44.75
CA VAL A 144 -3.64 -2.96 45.21
C VAL A 144 -2.78 -3.36 44.02
N ASP A 145 -3.39 -3.93 42.97
CA ASP A 145 -2.67 -4.28 41.74
C ASP A 145 -2.04 -3.04 41.11
N VAL A 146 -2.76 -1.91 41.06
CA VAL A 146 -2.24 -0.65 40.52
C VAL A 146 -1.01 -0.15 41.28
N GLN A 147 -1.01 -0.23 42.62
CA GLN A 147 0.15 0.16 43.44
C GLN A 147 1.35 -0.76 43.24
N GLU A 148 1.11 -2.07 43.13
CA GLU A 148 2.18 -3.04 42.90
C GLU A 148 2.77 -2.91 41.49
N ILE A 149 1.94 -2.65 40.49
CA ILE A 149 2.37 -2.36 39.12
C ILE A 149 3.17 -1.06 39.06
N ASP A 150 2.71 -0.01 39.74
CA ASP A 150 3.41 1.27 39.83
C ASP A 150 4.82 1.10 40.42
N ALA A 151 4.94 0.31 41.50
CA ALA A 151 6.24 -0.01 42.09
C ALA A 151 7.18 -0.70 41.10
N ILE A 152 6.67 -1.60 40.24
CA ILE A 152 7.46 -2.27 39.19
C ILE A 152 7.86 -1.25 38.12
N ILE A 153 6.93 -0.47 37.58
CA ILE A 153 7.21 0.49 36.49
C ILE A 153 8.16 1.60 36.98
N SER A 154 8.05 2.03 38.24
CA SER A 154 8.98 2.99 38.85
C SER A 154 10.44 2.52 38.87
N SER A 155 10.68 1.20 38.81
CA SER A 155 12.02 0.62 38.75
C SER A 155 12.64 0.64 37.35
N PHE A 156 11.84 0.87 36.30
CA PHE A 156 12.33 0.91 34.93
C PHE A 156 13.17 2.16 34.71
N ASN A 157 14.40 1.97 34.23
CA ASN A 157 15.29 3.07 33.87
C ASN A 157 15.21 3.40 32.38
N ALA A 158 14.25 4.24 31.99
CA ALA A 158 14.06 4.67 30.60
C ALA A 158 15.32 5.28 29.95
N PHE A 159 16.21 5.88 30.74
CA PHE A 159 17.43 6.50 30.22
C PHE A 159 18.49 5.47 29.82
N GLU A 160 18.46 4.27 30.39
CA GLU A 160 19.33 3.15 30.03
C GLU A 160 18.70 2.29 28.92
N THR A 161 17.39 2.04 29.01
CA THR A 161 16.63 1.25 28.03
C THR A 161 15.54 2.10 27.39
N LYS A 162 15.82 2.65 26.20
CA LYS A 162 14.85 3.50 25.47
C LYS A 162 13.55 2.77 25.17
N GLU A 163 13.59 1.44 25.03
CA GLU A 163 12.43 0.58 24.81
C GLU A 163 11.44 0.56 26.00
N ALA A 164 11.86 0.98 27.19
CA ALA A 164 10.94 1.14 28.33
C ALA A 164 10.00 2.35 28.20
N GLY A 165 10.40 3.37 27.45
CA GLY A 165 9.67 4.65 27.34
C GLY A 165 8.20 4.52 26.94
N PRO A 166 7.86 3.78 25.86
CA PRO A 166 6.47 3.53 25.45
C PRO A 166 5.57 2.96 26.54
N LEU A 167 6.07 2.00 27.32
CA LEU A 167 5.32 1.39 28.42
C LEU A 167 5.09 2.39 29.56
N ILE A 168 6.12 3.18 29.91
CA ILE A 168 6.03 4.24 30.92
C ILE A 168 5.01 5.31 30.49
N LEU A 169 5.01 5.71 29.22
CA LEU A 169 4.03 6.65 28.68
C LEU A 169 2.60 6.09 28.76
N THR A 170 2.43 4.82 28.40
CA THR A 170 1.13 4.14 28.47
C THR A 170 0.63 4.06 29.91
N TRP A 171 1.51 3.77 30.86
CA TRP A 171 1.18 3.78 32.28
C TRP A 171 0.74 5.17 32.76
N ALA A 172 1.44 6.21 32.34
CA ALA A 172 1.07 7.59 32.68
C ALA A 172 -0.33 7.97 32.14
N VAL A 173 -0.66 7.55 30.92
CA VAL A 173 -1.99 7.72 30.32
C VAL A 173 -3.05 6.98 31.14
N PHE A 174 -2.81 5.70 31.45
CA PHE A 174 -3.70 4.88 32.29
C PHE A 174 -4.00 5.55 33.65
N LEU A 175 -2.96 6.03 34.34
CA LEU A 175 -3.11 6.75 35.61
C LEU A 175 -3.92 8.05 35.47
N CYS A 176 -3.66 8.82 34.40
CA CYS A 176 -4.38 10.06 34.11
C CYS A 176 -5.88 9.81 33.91
N LEU A 177 -6.24 8.82 33.08
CA LEU A 177 -7.63 8.44 32.82
C LEU A 177 -8.34 7.99 34.10
N ILE A 178 -7.71 7.13 34.90
CA ILE A 178 -8.28 6.69 36.17
C ILE A 178 -8.48 7.86 37.13
N SER A 179 -7.53 8.80 37.19
CA SER A 179 -7.65 10.00 38.04
C SER A 179 -8.78 10.93 37.62
N SER A 180 -9.18 10.87 36.34
CA SER A 180 -10.25 11.67 35.75
C SER A 180 -11.64 11.07 35.96
N LEU A 181 -11.74 9.81 36.44
CA LEU A 181 -13.03 9.17 36.71
C LEU A 181 -13.75 9.81 37.90
N PRO A 182 -15.10 9.88 37.87
CA PRO A 182 -15.87 10.48 38.95
C PRO A 182 -15.76 9.66 40.25
N GLY A 183 -15.36 10.31 41.36
CA GLY A 183 -15.19 9.66 42.67
C GLY A 183 -15.05 10.67 43.81
N LYS A 184 -15.31 10.25 45.06
CA LYS A 184 -15.14 11.13 46.24
C LYS A 184 -13.65 11.32 46.53
N PRO A 185 -13.14 12.56 46.68
CA PRO A 185 -11.70 12.87 46.78
C PRO A 185 -11.05 12.42 48.10
N GLU A 186 -11.81 11.90 49.05
CA GLU A 186 -11.36 11.78 50.45
C GLU A 186 -10.49 10.54 50.75
N ASN A 187 -10.15 9.68 49.78
CA ASN A 187 -9.33 8.47 50.01
C ASN A 187 -8.54 7.92 48.79
N ASN A 188 -8.31 8.69 47.74
CA ASN A 188 -7.68 8.15 46.53
C ASN A 188 -6.15 8.14 46.65
N VAL A 189 -5.58 7.02 47.12
CA VAL A 189 -4.12 6.76 47.10
C VAL A 189 -3.52 6.93 45.68
N LEU A 190 -4.35 6.86 44.65
CA LEU A 190 -4.00 7.11 43.25
C LEU A 190 -3.59 8.57 42.95
N MET A 191 -4.05 9.55 43.75
CA MET A 191 -3.65 10.95 43.58
C MET A 191 -2.21 11.22 44.04
N GLU A 192 -1.58 10.28 44.75
CA GLU A 192 -0.18 10.38 45.19
C GLU A 192 0.81 9.97 44.09
N ILE A 193 0.34 9.28 43.04
CA ILE A 193 1.19 8.81 41.94
C ILE A 193 1.42 9.94 40.93
N ASP A 194 2.69 10.27 40.67
CA ASP A 194 3.09 11.37 39.77
C ASP A 194 3.08 10.94 38.30
N HIS A 195 1.86 10.81 37.73
CA HIS A 195 1.69 10.57 36.29
C HIS A 195 2.38 11.63 35.41
N VAL A 196 2.46 12.90 35.85
CA VAL A 196 3.15 13.98 35.09
C VAL A 196 4.66 13.74 35.05
N GLY A 197 5.24 13.23 36.14
CA GLY A 197 6.64 12.79 36.20
C GLY A 197 6.94 11.70 35.17
N TYR A 198 6.08 10.69 35.06
CA TYR A 198 6.22 9.64 34.05
C TYR A 198 6.09 10.16 32.61
N VAL A 199 5.16 11.09 32.34
CA VAL A 199 5.06 11.75 31.04
C VAL A 199 6.37 12.47 30.72
N ARG A 200 6.90 13.28 31.65
CA ARG A 200 8.17 13.99 31.42
C ARG A 200 9.31 13.03 31.09
N GLN A 201 9.46 11.95 31.86
CA GLN A 201 10.45 10.91 31.62
C GLN A 201 10.29 10.28 30.23
N ALA A 202 9.05 9.93 29.85
CA ALA A 202 8.76 9.34 28.55
C ALA A 202 9.04 10.29 27.37
N PHE A 203 8.77 11.59 27.53
CA PHE A 203 9.08 12.60 26.52
C PHE A 203 10.58 12.86 26.39
N GLU A 204 11.33 12.87 27.51
CA GLU A 204 12.80 13.00 27.49
C GLU A 204 13.48 11.88 26.69
N VAL A 205 12.91 10.66 26.70
CA VAL A 205 13.41 9.53 25.90
C VAL A 205 12.73 9.39 24.53
N SER A 206 11.90 10.37 24.13
CA SER A 206 11.21 10.42 22.83
C SER A 206 10.27 9.23 22.56
N SER A 207 9.49 8.80 23.55
CA SER A 207 8.63 7.60 23.46
C SER A 207 7.63 7.63 22.30
N LEU A 208 7.07 8.79 21.94
CA LEU A 208 6.21 8.92 20.74
C LEU A 208 6.97 8.64 19.44
N SER A 209 8.24 9.05 19.35
CA SER A 209 9.08 8.72 18.19
C SER A 209 9.34 7.21 18.09
N TYR A 210 9.42 6.51 19.22
CA TYR A 210 9.54 5.04 19.24
C TYR A 210 8.26 4.36 18.74
N PHE A 211 7.07 4.84 19.11
CA PHE A 211 5.81 4.34 18.51
C PHE A 211 5.76 4.56 16.99
N LEU A 212 6.27 5.70 16.52
CA LEU A 212 6.39 5.95 15.09
C LEU A 212 7.38 5.00 14.42
N GLU A 213 8.50 4.67 15.08
CA GLU A 213 9.47 3.67 14.61
C GLU A 213 8.84 2.28 14.49
N ILE A 214 8.06 1.84 15.50
CA ILE A 214 7.30 0.59 15.46
C ILE A 214 6.38 0.56 14.22
N LEU A 215 5.63 1.64 13.97
CA LEU A 215 4.72 1.76 12.83
C LEU A 215 5.44 1.84 11.47
N GLN A 216 6.69 2.28 11.44
CA GLN A 216 7.51 2.34 10.23
C GLN A 216 8.25 1.05 9.94
N SER A 217 8.45 0.21 10.96
CA SER A 217 9.12 -1.08 10.85
C SER A 217 8.39 -2.05 9.92
N ASN A 218 9.11 -3.07 9.44
CA ASN A 218 8.53 -4.10 8.58
C ASN A 218 7.56 -5.02 9.33
N ILE A 219 7.58 -5.00 10.68
CA ILE A 219 6.68 -5.75 11.56
C ILE A 219 5.23 -5.53 11.16
N LEU A 220 4.83 -4.27 11.05
CA LEU A 220 3.42 -3.91 10.84
C LEU A 220 3.08 -3.72 9.34
N LYS A 221 3.94 -4.21 8.44
CA LYS A 221 3.75 -4.12 6.98
C LYS A 221 3.64 -5.47 6.30
N ASP A 222 4.56 -6.40 6.61
CA ASP A 222 4.74 -7.63 5.84
C ASP A 222 4.67 -8.92 6.70
N SER A 223 4.32 -8.83 7.99
CA SER A 223 4.21 -10.01 8.85
C SER A 223 2.89 -10.77 8.65
N ASP A 224 2.92 -12.11 8.76
CA ASP A 224 1.71 -12.96 8.78
C ASP A 224 0.88 -12.85 10.09
N GLY A 225 1.31 -12.01 11.04
CA GLY A 225 0.67 -11.82 12.35
C GLY A 225 -0.60 -10.94 12.34
N PRO A 226 -1.20 -10.69 13.50
CA PRO A 226 -2.45 -9.92 13.64
C PRO A 226 -2.23 -8.40 13.54
N ILE A 227 -1.67 -7.92 12.42
CA ILE A 227 -1.28 -6.51 12.17
C ILE A 227 -2.42 -5.53 12.47
N ALA A 228 -3.64 -5.83 12.00
CA ALA A 228 -4.80 -4.97 12.22
C ALA A 228 -5.12 -4.81 13.72
N GLY A 229 -4.93 -5.88 14.51
CA GLY A 229 -5.08 -5.84 15.96
C GLY A 229 -4.04 -4.93 16.61
N TYR A 230 -2.76 -5.07 16.24
CA TYR A 230 -1.69 -4.20 16.73
C TYR A 230 -1.93 -2.72 16.42
N ARG A 231 -2.38 -2.41 15.20
CA ARG A 231 -2.76 -1.04 14.82
C ARG A 231 -3.96 -0.54 15.64
N SER A 232 -4.93 -1.40 15.95
CA SER A 232 -6.05 -1.08 16.82
C SER A 232 -5.59 -0.73 18.26
N VAL A 233 -4.67 -1.50 18.84
CA VAL A 233 -4.10 -1.19 20.18
C VAL A 233 -3.43 0.19 20.19
N LEU A 234 -2.60 0.47 19.18
CA LEU A 234 -1.93 1.76 19.05
C LEU A 234 -2.91 2.91 18.82
N ARG A 235 -3.99 2.69 18.07
CA ARG A 235 -5.10 3.64 17.88
C ARG A 235 -5.75 3.98 19.22
N THR A 236 -6.12 2.97 20.00
CA THR A 236 -6.74 3.13 21.32
C THR A 236 -5.80 3.86 22.28
N PHE A 237 -4.52 3.52 22.29
CA PHE A 237 -3.51 4.24 23.07
C PHE A 237 -3.41 5.72 22.68
N ILE A 238 -3.32 6.06 21.39
CA ILE A 238 -3.23 7.45 20.96
C ILE A 238 -4.52 8.22 21.25
N ALA A 239 -5.69 7.60 21.08
CA ALA A 239 -6.96 8.21 21.49
C ALA A 239 -6.98 8.52 23.00
N ALA A 240 -6.56 7.57 23.83
CA ALA A 240 -6.41 7.72 25.27
C ALA A 240 -5.42 8.83 25.65
N PHE A 241 -4.30 8.93 24.92
CA PHE A 241 -3.31 9.98 25.09
C PHE A 241 -3.88 11.37 24.78
N ILE A 242 -4.60 11.53 23.66
CA ILE A 242 -5.26 12.78 23.27
C ILE A 242 -6.30 13.19 24.32
N ALA A 243 -7.10 12.23 24.80
CA ALA A 243 -8.12 12.47 25.83
C ALA A 243 -7.52 12.89 27.18
N SER A 244 -6.34 12.37 27.53
CA SER A 244 -5.70 12.61 28.83
C SER A 244 -5.06 14.00 28.96
N TYR A 245 -4.41 14.48 27.90
CA TYR A 245 -3.50 15.63 28.01
C TYR A 245 -3.88 16.84 27.15
N GLU A 246 -5.08 16.84 26.54
CA GLU A 246 -5.61 17.92 25.69
C GLU A 246 -4.55 18.58 24.79
N ILE A 247 -4.39 18.08 23.56
CA ILE A 247 -3.39 18.63 22.63
C ILE A 247 -3.78 20.05 22.23
N SER A 248 -3.08 21.04 22.77
CA SER A 248 -3.24 22.43 22.33
C SER A 248 -2.67 22.62 20.92
N LEU A 249 -3.46 23.22 20.02
CA LEU A 249 -3.05 23.58 18.65
C LEU A 249 -2.12 24.81 18.59
N GLU A 250 -1.83 25.42 19.75
CA GLU A 250 -1.02 26.63 19.89
C GLU A 250 0.48 26.32 20.07
N LEU A 251 0.85 25.09 20.45
CA LEU A 251 2.24 24.73 20.64
C LEU A 251 2.96 24.61 19.29
N GLU A 252 4.03 25.39 19.12
CA GLU A 252 5.05 25.21 18.07
C GLU A 252 5.83 23.87 18.22
N ASP A 253 5.45 23.02 19.18
CA ASP A 253 6.09 21.74 19.44
C ASP A 253 5.79 20.70 18.35
N ASN A 254 6.83 20.00 17.91
CA ASN A 254 6.77 18.87 16.98
C ASN A 254 5.83 17.73 17.42
N THR A 255 5.26 17.78 18.64
CA THR A 255 4.35 16.78 19.21
C THR A 255 3.08 16.60 18.37
N LEU A 256 2.42 17.68 17.95
CA LEU A 256 1.22 17.57 17.11
C LEU A 256 1.54 16.86 15.79
N LYS A 257 2.66 17.23 15.15
CA LYS A 257 3.13 16.60 13.92
C LYS A 257 3.41 15.10 14.12
N LEU A 258 4.09 14.73 15.20
CA LEU A 258 4.36 13.32 15.54
C LEU A 258 3.07 12.52 15.76
N ILE A 259 2.07 13.10 16.44
CA ILE A 259 0.78 12.44 16.68
C ILE A 259 0.04 12.24 15.37
N LEU A 260 0.02 13.25 14.49
CA LEU A 260 -0.56 13.13 13.16
C LEU A 260 0.18 12.09 12.31
N ASP A 261 1.51 12.05 12.36
CA ASP A 261 2.30 11.04 11.65
C ASP A 261 1.98 9.62 12.14
N ILE A 262 1.86 9.43 13.46
CA ILE A 262 1.44 8.16 14.07
C ILE A 262 0.03 7.76 13.62
N LEU A 263 -0.96 8.66 13.74
CA LEU A 263 -2.34 8.43 13.31
C LEU A 263 -2.40 8.07 11.83
N CYS A 264 -1.66 8.81 11.00
CA CYS A 264 -1.59 8.54 9.57
C CYS A 264 -1.03 7.15 9.28
N LYS A 265 -0.05 6.66 10.04
CA LYS A 265 0.48 5.30 9.87
C LYS A 265 -0.47 4.21 10.39
N ILE A 266 -1.23 4.49 11.44
CA ILE A 266 -2.23 3.56 12.01
C ILE A 266 -3.36 3.30 11.01
N TYR A 267 -3.97 4.37 10.46
CA TYR A 267 -5.13 4.21 9.58
C TYR A 267 -4.75 3.83 8.15
N ARG A 268 -3.54 4.15 7.68
CA ARG A 268 -3.12 3.86 6.30
C ARG A 268 -2.95 2.35 6.07
N GLY A 269 -3.68 1.83 5.09
CA GLY A 269 -3.85 0.41 4.78
C GLY A 269 -4.97 -0.30 5.55
N GLU A 270 -5.63 0.34 6.52
CA GLU A 270 -6.63 -0.30 7.39
C GLU A 270 -8.06 0.22 7.14
N GLU A 271 -8.78 -0.40 6.20
CA GLU A 271 -10.18 -0.05 5.92
C GLU A 271 -11.09 -0.25 7.15
N SER A 272 -10.88 -1.32 7.93
CA SER A 272 -11.70 -1.62 9.12
C SER A 272 -11.62 -0.51 10.18
N LEU A 273 -10.41 0.00 10.47
CA LEU A 273 -10.20 1.10 11.42
C LEU A 273 -10.78 2.42 10.88
N CYS A 274 -10.66 2.68 9.58
CA CYS A 274 -11.28 3.85 8.97
C CYS A 274 -12.81 3.80 9.06
N ILE A 275 -13.42 2.62 8.89
CA ILE A 275 -14.86 2.44 9.07
C ILE A 275 -15.27 2.76 10.51
N GLN A 276 -14.55 2.24 11.50
CA GLN A 276 -14.83 2.52 12.92
C GLN A 276 -14.69 4.01 13.26
N PHE A 277 -13.69 4.69 12.67
CA PHE A 277 -13.49 6.12 12.87
C PHE A 277 -14.71 6.95 12.45
N TRP A 278 -15.25 6.66 11.26
CA TRP A 278 -16.41 7.38 10.72
C TRP A 278 -17.74 6.92 11.33
N ASP A 279 -17.75 5.81 12.06
CA ASP A 279 -18.90 5.39 12.86
C ASP A 279 -19.07 6.34 14.05
N ARG A 280 -20.26 6.96 14.12
CA ARG A 280 -20.58 7.94 15.17
C ARG A 280 -20.68 7.29 16.55
N ASP A 281 -20.95 6.00 16.59
CA ASP A 281 -21.11 5.25 17.83
C ASP A 281 -19.75 4.82 18.42
N SER A 282 -18.64 4.92 17.66
CA SER A 282 -17.30 4.65 18.17
C SER A 282 -16.85 5.76 19.13
N PHE A 283 -16.86 5.51 20.44
CA PHE A 283 -16.36 6.45 21.45
C PHE A 283 -14.83 6.54 21.45
N ILE A 284 -14.13 5.46 21.07
CA ILE A 284 -12.65 5.39 21.03
C ILE A 284 -12.09 6.45 20.10
N ASP A 285 -12.71 6.66 18.93
CA ASP A 285 -12.24 7.67 17.97
C ASP A 285 -12.73 9.10 18.31
N GLY A 286 -13.53 9.27 19.38
CA GLY A 286 -14.04 10.57 19.81
C GLY A 286 -12.96 11.66 19.96
N PRO A 287 -11.87 11.41 20.72
CA PRO A 287 -10.75 12.34 20.86
C PRO A 287 -10.06 12.66 19.52
N ILE A 288 -9.89 11.65 18.64
CA ILE A 288 -9.27 11.82 17.33
C ILE A 288 -10.18 12.64 16.39
N ARG A 289 -11.50 12.41 16.44
CA ARG A 289 -12.48 13.22 15.69
C ARG A 289 -12.52 14.66 16.16
N CYS A 290 -12.38 14.91 17.46
CA CYS A 290 -12.27 16.28 17.99
C CYS A 290 -11.03 16.98 17.41
N LEU A 291 -9.88 16.29 17.37
CA LEU A 291 -8.68 16.80 16.72
C LEU A 291 -8.92 17.11 15.23
N LEU A 292 -9.57 16.20 14.48
CA LEU A 292 -9.92 16.43 13.07
C LEU A 292 -10.83 17.66 12.89
N CYS A 293 -11.84 17.83 13.75
CA CYS A 293 -12.74 18.99 13.70
C CYS A 293 -12.02 20.30 14.03
N ASN A 294 -11.04 20.28 14.93
CA ASN A 294 -10.23 21.45 15.24
C ASN A 294 -9.33 21.83 14.03
N LEU A 295 -8.76 20.84 13.32
CA LEU A 295 -8.01 21.07 12.09
C LEU A 295 -8.89 21.62 10.96
N GLU A 296 -10.11 21.08 10.79
CA GLU A 296 -11.11 21.65 9.85
C GLU A 296 -11.51 23.07 10.26
N GLY A 297 -11.57 23.33 11.57
CA GLY A 297 -11.73 24.65 12.17
C GLY A 297 -10.81 25.70 11.56
N GLU A 298 -9.53 25.37 11.41
CA GLU A 298 -8.49 26.26 10.88
C GLU A 298 -8.34 26.22 9.34
N PHE A 299 -9.04 25.35 8.60
CA PHE A 299 -8.88 25.24 7.14
C PHE A 299 -9.30 26.52 6.38
N PRO A 300 -8.54 27.00 5.35
CA PRO A 300 -7.30 26.46 4.74
C PRO A 300 -5.97 26.98 5.34
N PHE A 301 -5.94 27.43 6.60
CA PHE A 301 -4.69 27.86 7.25
C PHE A 301 -3.76 26.67 7.57
N ARG A 302 -4.29 25.55 8.07
CA ARG A 302 -3.56 24.29 8.32
C ARG A 302 -3.94 23.19 7.33
N THR A 303 -3.80 23.47 6.04
CA THR A 303 -4.20 22.53 4.98
C THR A 303 -3.39 21.24 5.03
N VAL A 304 -2.08 21.30 5.29
CA VAL A 304 -1.20 20.12 5.25
C VAL A 304 -1.66 19.08 6.28
N GLU A 305 -1.79 19.49 7.53
CA GLU A 305 -2.15 18.62 8.65
C GLU A 305 -3.55 18.00 8.47
N LEU A 306 -4.53 18.81 8.05
CA LEU A 306 -5.89 18.34 7.79
C LEU A 306 -5.93 17.32 6.65
N VAL A 307 -5.33 17.66 5.51
CA VAL A 307 -5.36 16.82 4.30
C VAL A 307 -4.57 15.54 4.51
N GLN A 308 -3.44 15.59 5.21
CA GLN A 308 -2.64 14.40 5.55
C GLN A 308 -3.47 13.40 6.38
N LEU A 309 -4.17 13.87 7.42
CA LEU A 309 -5.03 13.03 8.25
C LEU A 309 -6.22 12.48 7.46
N LEU A 310 -6.92 13.32 6.69
CA LEU A 310 -8.02 12.87 5.83
C LEU A 310 -7.59 11.85 4.77
N SER A 311 -6.37 12.00 4.24
CA SER A 311 -5.80 11.02 3.31
C SER A 311 -5.63 9.65 3.98
N ALA A 312 -5.19 9.60 5.23
CA ALA A 312 -5.10 8.34 5.96
C ALA A 312 -6.48 7.72 6.25
N LEU A 313 -7.47 8.55 6.58
CA LEU A 313 -8.84 8.15 6.97
C LEU A 313 -9.76 7.74 5.81
N CYS A 314 -9.24 7.67 4.58
CA CYS A 314 -10.04 7.32 3.39
C CYS A 314 -9.81 5.89 2.85
N GLU A 315 -9.18 4.99 3.62
CA GLU A 315 -9.00 3.58 3.19
C GLU A 315 -10.36 2.89 3.05
N GLY A 316 -10.71 2.49 1.83
CA GLY A 316 -11.96 1.78 1.53
C GLY A 316 -13.04 2.64 0.89
N THR A 317 -14.07 1.97 0.37
CA THR A 317 -15.08 2.63 -0.49
C THR A 317 -15.94 3.63 0.30
N TRP A 318 -16.41 3.22 1.48
CA TRP A 318 -17.27 4.04 2.33
C TRP A 318 -16.49 5.14 3.09
N PRO A 319 -15.31 4.88 3.68
CA PRO A 319 -14.49 5.94 4.28
C PRO A 319 -14.09 7.02 3.27
N ALA A 320 -13.76 6.67 2.02
CA ALA A 320 -13.50 7.65 0.96
C ALA A 320 -14.71 8.54 0.67
N GLU A 321 -15.92 7.99 0.68
CA GLU A 321 -17.16 8.77 0.56
C GLU A 321 -17.36 9.70 1.76
N CYS A 322 -17.07 9.23 2.97
CA CYS A 322 -17.15 10.03 4.20
C CYS A 322 -16.19 11.22 4.17
N VAL A 323 -14.93 11.00 3.77
CA VAL A 323 -13.93 12.06 3.62
C VAL A 323 -14.34 13.08 2.55
N TYR A 324 -14.81 12.61 1.39
CA TYR A 324 -15.31 13.52 0.35
C TYR A 324 -16.49 14.36 0.85
N ASN A 325 -17.47 13.73 1.50
CA ASN A 325 -18.62 14.42 2.07
C ASN A 325 -18.26 15.39 3.20
N PHE A 326 -17.27 15.05 4.02
CA PHE A 326 -16.76 15.89 5.10
C PHE A 326 -16.17 17.18 4.53
N LEU A 327 -15.34 17.09 3.49
CA LEU A 327 -14.79 18.25 2.80
C LEU A 327 -15.84 19.02 1.99
N ASP A 328 -16.73 18.33 1.28
CA ASP A 328 -17.74 18.98 0.45
C ASP A 328 -18.75 19.79 1.28
N LYS A 329 -19.02 19.35 2.51
CA LYS A 329 -19.95 19.98 3.45
C LYS A 329 -19.26 20.81 4.53
N SER A 330 -18.00 21.23 4.33
CA SER A 330 -17.28 22.07 5.29
C SER A 330 -18.05 23.35 5.60
N ALA A 331 -18.14 23.70 6.89
CA ALA A 331 -19.10 24.69 7.39
C ALA A 331 -18.58 26.15 7.33
N GLY A 332 -17.31 26.36 6.97
CA GLY A 332 -16.72 27.68 6.92
C GLY A 332 -15.32 27.67 6.31
N ILE A 333 -14.78 28.87 6.09
CA ILE A 333 -13.41 29.09 5.60
C ILE A 333 -12.71 30.00 6.59
N SER A 334 -11.49 29.63 6.99
CA SER A 334 -10.67 30.41 7.91
C SER A 334 -9.64 31.24 7.18
N SER A 335 -9.50 32.51 7.57
CA SER A 335 -8.47 33.39 7.02
C SER A 335 -7.88 34.30 8.08
N LEU A 336 -6.67 34.79 7.81
CA LEU A 336 -6.09 35.87 8.59
C LEU A 336 -6.87 37.16 8.34
N PHE A 337 -7.17 37.88 9.41
CA PHE A 337 -7.93 39.12 9.38
C PHE A 337 -7.40 40.12 10.41
N GLU A 338 -7.15 41.35 9.96
CA GLU A 338 -6.73 42.44 10.85
C GLU A 338 -7.97 43.08 11.48
N ILE A 339 -8.11 42.93 12.81
CA ILE A 339 -9.21 43.48 13.58
C ILE A 339 -9.01 44.98 13.77
N SER A 340 -9.93 45.77 13.25
CA SER A 340 -10.05 47.21 13.53
C SER A 340 -11.20 47.47 14.51
N SER A 341 -11.20 48.62 15.19
CA SER A 341 -12.31 49.05 16.08
C SER A 341 -13.68 49.06 15.39
N ASP A 342 -13.65 49.11 14.08
CA ASP A 342 -14.76 49.24 13.16
C ASP A 342 -15.31 47.88 12.68
N SER A 343 -14.53 46.80 12.77
CA SER A 343 -14.92 45.45 12.32
C SER A 343 -15.58 44.60 13.40
N LEU A 344 -15.60 45.06 14.64
CA LEU A 344 -16.16 44.35 15.79
C LEU A 344 -17.68 44.54 15.84
N VAL A 345 -18.42 43.43 15.83
CA VAL A 345 -19.90 43.45 15.95
C VAL A 345 -20.31 43.61 17.42
N ASP A 346 -19.54 43.02 18.34
CA ASP A 346 -19.72 43.13 19.78
C ASP A 346 -18.42 42.76 20.53
N ASN A 347 -18.00 43.59 21.49
CA ASN A 347 -16.74 43.42 22.24
C ASN A 347 -16.73 42.19 23.15
N VAL A 348 -17.91 41.60 23.44
CA VAL A 348 -18.05 40.46 24.35
C VAL A 348 -18.02 39.12 23.61
N SER A 349 -18.41 39.08 22.33
CA SER A 349 -18.67 37.82 21.61
C SER A 349 -17.58 37.37 20.64
N GLN A 350 -16.45 38.10 20.50
CA GLN A 350 -15.36 37.73 19.57
C GLN A 350 -15.82 37.55 18.10
N ILE A 351 -16.92 38.21 17.70
CA ILE A 351 -17.47 38.17 16.35
C ILE A 351 -17.01 39.39 15.56
N VAL A 352 -16.51 39.14 14.34
CA VAL A 352 -16.11 40.17 13.38
C VAL A 352 -16.95 40.10 12.10
N GLU A 353 -17.05 41.21 11.38
CA GLU A 353 -17.77 41.30 10.10
C GLU A 353 -16.86 41.84 8.99
N ALA A 354 -16.84 41.13 7.85
CA ALA A 354 -16.08 41.52 6.66
C ALA A 354 -16.74 42.72 5.98
N ARG A 355 -16.16 43.93 6.04
CA ARG A 355 -16.76 45.12 5.40
C ARG A 355 -16.64 45.13 3.88
N VAL A 356 -15.60 44.51 3.34
CA VAL A 356 -15.29 44.37 1.91
C VAL A 356 -15.10 42.89 1.59
N PRO A 357 -15.28 42.47 0.32
CA PRO A 357 -14.96 41.11 -0.07
C PRO A 357 -13.51 40.77 0.30
N LEU A 358 -13.31 39.65 0.99
CA LEU A 358 -11.99 39.23 1.45
C LEU A 358 -11.43 38.17 0.51
N CYS A 359 -10.18 38.38 0.10
CA CYS A 359 -9.41 37.33 -0.56
C CYS A 359 -8.92 36.35 0.49
N VAL A 360 -9.05 35.05 0.21
CA VAL A 360 -8.46 34.01 1.04
C VAL A 360 -7.00 33.86 0.60
N PRO A 361 -6.01 34.11 1.47
CA PRO A 361 -4.61 33.91 1.12
C PRO A 361 -4.39 32.48 0.62
N GLY A 362 -3.75 32.35 -0.54
CA GLY A 362 -3.50 31.04 -1.15
C GLY A 362 -4.62 30.48 -2.03
N VAL A 363 -5.83 31.08 -2.04
CA VAL A 363 -6.94 30.67 -2.90
C VAL A 363 -7.30 31.79 -3.89
N GLU A 364 -6.54 31.93 -4.98
CA GLU A 364 -6.92 32.84 -6.07
C GLU A 364 -8.27 32.42 -6.69
N GLY A 365 -9.15 33.41 -6.88
CA GLY A 365 -10.50 33.21 -7.41
C GLY A 365 -11.58 32.93 -6.37
N LEU A 366 -11.23 32.78 -5.08
CA LEU A 366 -12.19 32.66 -3.98
C LEU A 366 -12.29 33.98 -3.20
N LEU A 367 -13.49 34.56 -3.19
CA LEU A 367 -13.79 35.79 -2.48
C LEU A 367 -14.89 35.55 -1.44
N ILE A 368 -14.58 35.80 -0.17
CA ILE A 368 -15.58 35.82 0.89
C ILE A 368 -16.39 37.12 0.72
N PRO A 369 -17.73 37.06 0.56
CA PRO A 369 -18.54 38.26 0.35
C PRO A 369 -18.47 39.26 1.50
N SER A 370 -18.69 40.54 1.20
CA SER A 370 -18.89 41.57 2.24
C SER A 370 -20.12 41.24 3.10
N LYS A 371 -20.08 41.63 4.36
CA LYS A 371 -21.05 41.39 5.44
C LYS A 371 -21.12 39.95 5.94
N THR A 372 -20.16 39.12 5.55
CA THR A 372 -19.99 37.79 6.14
C THR A 372 -19.49 37.95 7.58
N ARG A 373 -20.08 37.20 8.50
CA ARG A 373 -19.65 37.15 9.90
C ARG A 373 -18.58 36.10 10.10
N GLY A 374 -17.69 36.32 11.04
CA GLY A 374 -16.66 35.37 11.40
C GLY A 374 -16.42 35.34 12.90
N HIS A 375 -16.02 34.17 13.38
CA HIS A 375 -15.66 33.93 14.77
C HIS A 375 -14.14 33.94 14.89
N VAL A 376 -13.60 34.71 15.83
CA VAL A 376 -12.16 34.71 16.11
C VAL A 376 -11.79 33.38 16.79
N LEU A 377 -10.92 32.60 16.14
CA LEU A 377 -10.40 31.35 16.68
C LEU A 377 -9.22 31.59 17.62
N LYS A 378 -8.24 32.39 17.16
CA LYS A 378 -7.04 32.73 17.93
C LYS A 378 -6.42 34.05 17.44
N MET A 379 -5.69 34.73 18.34
CA MET A 379 -4.91 35.91 18.01
C MET A 379 -3.49 35.49 17.62
N ILE A 380 -3.00 35.92 16.45
CA ILE A 380 -1.65 35.56 15.97
C ILE A 380 -0.63 36.64 16.32
N ASP A 381 -0.92 37.90 15.96
CA ASP A 381 0.01 39.01 16.23
C ASP A 381 -0.74 40.34 16.36
N GLY A 382 -0.64 40.98 17.53
CA GLY A 382 -1.26 42.27 17.83
C GLY A 382 -2.77 42.31 17.54
N ASN A 383 -3.12 42.86 16.36
CA ASN A 383 -4.49 42.99 15.87
C ASN A 383 -4.88 41.93 14.81
N THR A 384 -3.97 41.06 14.39
CA THR A 384 -4.24 40.01 13.41
C THR A 384 -4.76 38.75 14.09
N ALA A 385 -5.95 38.33 13.70
CA ALA A 385 -6.62 37.15 14.20
C ALA A 385 -6.82 36.12 13.09
N LEU A 386 -6.83 34.84 13.46
CA LEU A 386 -7.39 33.79 12.63
C LEU A 386 -8.90 33.77 12.85
N VAL A 387 -9.66 34.02 11.78
CA VAL A 387 -11.12 34.14 11.83
C VAL A 387 -11.73 33.06 10.98
N ARG A 388 -12.69 32.31 11.54
CA ARG A 388 -13.53 31.36 10.81
C ARG A 388 -14.78 32.06 10.31
N TRP A 389 -14.89 32.23 9.00
CA TRP A 389 -16.02 32.90 8.35
C TRP A 389 -17.19 31.93 8.15
N GLU A 390 -18.41 32.43 8.40
CA GLU A 390 -19.68 31.76 8.10
C GLU A 390 -19.96 31.79 6.57
N TYR A 391 -19.00 31.27 5.80
CA TYR A 391 -19.06 31.18 4.35
C TYR A 391 -18.88 29.73 3.93
N THR A 392 -20.00 29.10 3.56
CA THR A 392 -20.03 27.69 3.17
C THR A 392 -19.53 27.53 1.74
N GLN A 393 -18.39 26.88 1.57
CA GLN A 393 -17.85 26.46 0.28
C GLN A 393 -17.35 25.03 0.41
N SER A 394 -17.43 24.26 -0.68
CA SER A 394 -16.85 22.91 -0.74
C SER A 394 -15.33 22.99 -0.53
N GLY A 395 -14.82 22.36 0.52
CA GLY A 395 -13.38 22.24 0.78
C GLY A 395 -12.65 21.52 -0.35
N VAL A 396 -13.31 20.59 -1.05
CA VAL A 396 -12.75 19.94 -2.25
C VAL A 396 -12.49 20.97 -3.35
N LEU A 397 -13.39 21.93 -3.55
CA LEU A 397 -13.19 23.01 -4.50
C LEU A 397 -12.01 23.91 -4.09
N VAL A 398 -11.89 24.24 -2.80
CA VAL A 398 -10.78 25.05 -2.28
C VAL A 398 -9.43 24.38 -2.59
N LEU A 399 -9.32 23.07 -2.32
CA LEU A 399 -8.12 22.29 -2.64
C LEU A 399 -7.81 22.25 -4.15
N LEU A 400 -8.84 22.15 -5.01
CA LEU A 400 -8.65 22.17 -6.46
C LEU A 400 -8.21 23.55 -6.97
N LEU A 401 -8.71 24.64 -6.36
CA LEU A 401 -8.26 26.00 -6.66
C LEU A 401 -6.81 26.23 -6.23
N HIS A 402 -6.37 25.65 -5.11
CA HIS A 402 -4.96 25.63 -4.72
C HIS A 402 -4.11 24.89 -5.77
N LEU A 403 -4.52 23.70 -6.20
CA LEU A 403 -3.80 22.92 -7.21
C LEU A 403 -3.72 23.63 -8.58
N ALA A 404 -4.71 24.44 -8.92
CA ALA A 404 -4.75 25.16 -10.19
C ALA A 404 -3.79 26.36 -10.25
N GLN A 405 -3.32 26.87 -9.11
CA GLN A 405 -2.47 28.06 -9.05
C GLN A 405 -1.03 27.79 -9.47
N GLU A 406 -0.47 28.67 -10.31
CA GLU A 406 0.89 28.54 -10.82
C GLU A 406 1.97 28.89 -9.78
N LEU A 407 1.63 29.70 -8.77
CA LEU A 407 2.56 30.24 -7.77
C LEU A 407 2.80 29.30 -6.56
N TYR A 408 1.93 28.32 -6.32
CA TYR A 408 2.06 27.36 -5.20
C TYR A 408 2.98 26.16 -5.48
N LEU A 409 3.61 26.11 -6.66
CA LEU A 409 4.61 25.08 -7.00
C LEU A 409 5.90 25.19 -6.14
N GLU A 410 6.05 26.22 -5.31
CA GLU A 410 7.13 26.35 -4.33
C GLU A 410 6.85 25.61 -3.01
N SER A 411 5.57 25.43 -2.60
CA SER A 411 5.20 24.64 -1.41
C SER A 411 4.95 23.17 -1.79
N THR A 412 6.03 22.40 -1.91
CA THR A 412 5.98 21.00 -2.35
C THR A 412 5.14 20.09 -1.45
N GLU A 413 4.99 20.42 -0.16
CA GLU A 413 4.31 19.57 0.84
C GLU A 413 2.78 19.59 0.69
N GLU A 414 2.16 20.78 0.65
CA GLU A 414 0.70 20.92 0.49
C GLU A 414 0.20 20.31 -0.82
N PHE A 415 0.94 20.53 -1.90
CA PHE A 415 0.63 19.96 -3.19
C PHE A 415 0.71 18.43 -3.18
N LEU A 416 1.72 17.86 -2.50
CA LEU A 416 1.89 16.42 -2.38
C LEU A 416 0.75 15.78 -1.59
N VAL A 417 0.39 16.32 -0.42
CA VAL A 417 -0.69 15.74 0.39
C VAL A 417 -2.05 15.88 -0.29
N THR A 418 -2.27 16.97 -1.04
CA THR A 418 -3.52 17.15 -1.80
C THR A 418 -3.63 16.13 -2.93
N LEU A 419 -2.55 15.87 -3.67
CA LEU A 419 -2.54 14.81 -4.68
C LEU A 419 -2.67 13.41 -4.07
N ASP A 420 -2.06 13.14 -2.90
CA ASP A 420 -2.21 11.87 -2.19
C ASP A 420 -3.68 11.62 -1.81
N LEU A 421 -4.36 12.62 -1.23
CA LEU A 421 -5.77 12.56 -0.89
C LEU A 421 -6.63 12.31 -2.14
N LEU A 422 -6.48 13.12 -3.19
CA LEU A 422 -7.26 12.97 -4.42
C LEU A 422 -7.05 11.59 -5.06
N SER A 423 -5.78 11.14 -5.14
CA SER A 423 -5.40 9.82 -5.67
C SER A 423 -6.10 8.69 -4.94
N ARG A 424 -6.22 8.78 -3.61
CA ARG A 424 -6.85 7.76 -2.79
C ARG A 424 -8.38 7.79 -2.89
N LEU A 425 -8.98 8.97 -2.82
CA LEU A 425 -10.43 9.15 -3.02
C LEU A 425 -10.91 8.52 -4.34
N VAL A 426 -10.25 8.82 -5.46
CA VAL A 426 -10.63 8.26 -6.77
C VAL A 426 -10.26 6.79 -6.94
N SER A 427 -9.30 6.29 -6.16
CA SER A 427 -8.88 4.88 -6.20
C SER A 427 -9.86 3.97 -5.47
N PHE A 428 -10.43 4.43 -4.34
CA PHE A 428 -11.33 3.63 -3.51
C PHE A 428 -12.79 3.76 -3.91
N ASN A 429 -13.23 4.89 -4.46
CA ASN A 429 -14.65 5.09 -4.77
C ASN A 429 -14.87 5.74 -6.15
N VAL A 430 -15.47 4.97 -7.07
CA VAL A 430 -15.79 5.40 -8.43
C VAL A 430 -16.86 6.49 -8.46
N ALA A 431 -17.84 6.48 -7.55
CA ALA A 431 -18.86 7.52 -7.46
C ALA A 431 -18.25 8.87 -7.02
N VAL A 432 -17.31 8.83 -6.07
CA VAL A 432 -16.51 10.01 -5.69
C VAL A 432 -15.69 10.52 -6.87
N CYS A 433 -15.11 9.62 -7.68
CA CYS A 433 -14.41 10.00 -8.91
C CYS A 433 -15.32 10.76 -9.90
N TYR A 434 -16.55 10.27 -10.12
CA TYR A 434 -17.55 10.99 -10.94
C TYR A 434 -17.93 12.34 -10.34
N ALA A 435 -18.18 12.40 -9.03
CA ALA A 435 -18.53 13.63 -8.33
C ALA A 435 -17.41 14.67 -8.47
N LEU A 436 -16.16 14.26 -8.23
CA LEU A 436 -14.95 15.09 -8.39
C LEU A 436 -14.83 15.67 -9.79
N MET A 437 -15.02 14.85 -10.84
CA MET A 437 -15.00 15.31 -12.24
C MET A 437 -16.14 16.29 -12.55
N GLY A 438 -17.26 16.24 -11.80
CA GLY A 438 -18.43 17.07 -11.96
C GLY A 438 -18.45 18.38 -11.15
N ILE A 439 -17.52 18.59 -10.21
CA ILE A 439 -17.51 19.75 -9.29
C ILE A 439 -17.57 21.09 -10.05
N GLY A 440 -16.84 21.21 -11.16
CA GLY A 440 -16.82 22.44 -11.97
C GLY A 440 -18.15 22.82 -12.61
N ASN A 441 -19.11 21.91 -12.71
CA ASN A 441 -20.45 22.19 -13.26
C ASN A 441 -21.38 22.85 -12.23
N SER A 442 -21.01 22.86 -10.95
CA SER A 442 -21.80 23.47 -9.86
C SER A 442 -21.56 24.98 -9.69
N LEU A 443 -20.49 25.52 -10.29
CA LEU A 443 -20.17 26.95 -10.31
C LEU A 443 -21.07 27.71 -11.30
N HIS A 444 -22.38 27.67 -11.06
CA HIS A 444 -23.31 28.66 -11.60
C HIS A 444 -23.52 29.72 -10.52
N VAL A 445 -22.54 30.62 -10.35
CA VAL A 445 -22.79 31.84 -9.58
C VAL A 445 -23.69 32.72 -10.45
N GLU A 446 -24.94 32.90 -10.05
CA GLU A 446 -25.79 33.98 -10.56
C GLU A 446 -25.04 35.30 -10.34
N ALA A 447 -24.45 35.81 -11.41
CA ALA A 447 -23.95 37.17 -11.44
C ALA A 447 -25.14 38.10 -11.17
N THR A 448 -25.25 38.60 -9.94
CA THR A 448 -26.05 39.77 -9.66
C THR A 448 -25.42 40.92 -10.43
N SER A 449 -26.08 41.28 -11.53
CA SER A 449 -25.72 42.42 -12.35
C SER A 449 -25.61 43.66 -11.46
N MET A 450 -24.46 44.33 -11.50
CA MET A 450 -24.28 45.79 -11.61
C MET A 450 -22.88 46.16 -11.10
N ASN A 451 -21.85 45.88 -11.90
CA ASN A 451 -20.77 46.82 -12.24
C ASN A 451 -19.72 46.08 -13.08
N GLY A 452 -19.39 46.68 -14.24
CA GLY A 452 -18.54 46.07 -15.25
C GLY A 452 -17.09 45.91 -14.77
N HIS A 453 -16.73 44.69 -14.38
CA HIS A 453 -15.43 44.10 -14.66
C HIS A 453 -15.67 42.62 -14.95
N LEU A 454 -15.38 42.22 -16.18
CA LEU A 454 -15.58 40.89 -16.72
C LEU A 454 -14.48 39.97 -16.17
N GLU A 455 -14.70 39.30 -15.03
CA GLU A 455 -13.93 38.10 -14.71
C GLU A 455 -14.58 36.91 -15.40
N LYS A 456 -13.83 36.30 -16.32
CA LYS A 456 -14.25 35.14 -17.11
C LYS A 456 -14.73 34.05 -16.14
N ASN A 457 -15.91 33.49 -16.39
CA ASN A 457 -16.37 32.25 -15.76
C ASN A 457 -15.24 31.22 -15.79
N VAL A 458 -14.61 30.96 -14.63
CA VAL A 458 -13.58 29.93 -14.50
C VAL A 458 -14.32 28.60 -14.49
N TRP A 459 -14.48 27.98 -15.67
CA TRP A 459 -14.94 26.60 -15.72
C TRP A 459 -13.80 25.71 -15.23
N LEU A 460 -13.97 25.17 -14.02
CA LEU A 460 -12.96 24.34 -13.38
C LEU A 460 -13.01 22.92 -13.95
N ASN A 461 -12.09 22.60 -14.86
CA ASN A 461 -11.94 21.23 -15.36
C ASN A 461 -10.85 20.50 -14.57
N VAL A 462 -11.25 19.59 -13.68
CA VAL A 462 -10.33 18.85 -12.81
C VAL A 462 -9.31 18.05 -13.61
N VAL A 463 -9.70 17.44 -14.73
CA VAL A 463 -8.78 16.69 -15.59
C VAL A 463 -7.70 17.60 -16.17
N GLU A 464 -8.07 18.81 -16.58
CA GLU A 464 -7.13 19.82 -17.09
C GLU A 464 -6.18 20.31 -15.99
N ILE A 465 -6.68 20.52 -14.76
CA ILE A 465 -5.84 20.85 -13.59
C ILE A 465 -4.81 19.75 -13.38
N ILE A 466 -5.23 18.49 -13.24
CA ILE A 466 -4.29 17.37 -13.00
C ILE A 466 -3.28 17.22 -14.15
N CYS A 467 -3.72 17.33 -15.41
CA CYS A 467 -2.81 17.26 -16.56
C CYS A 467 -1.78 18.41 -16.59
N THR A 468 -2.20 19.64 -16.26
CA THR A 468 -1.29 20.80 -16.22
C THR A 468 -0.34 20.74 -15.03
N SER A 469 -0.81 20.29 -13.88
CA SER A 469 -0.02 19.97 -12.69
C SER A 469 1.09 18.97 -13.03
N VAL A 470 0.74 17.81 -13.59
CA VAL A 470 1.71 16.77 -14.00
C VAL A 470 2.75 17.30 -14.99
N LYS A 471 2.30 18.07 -16.00
CA LYS A 471 3.19 18.63 -17.02
C LYS A 471 4.25 19.57 -16.45
N LYS A 472 3.98 20.27 -15.34
CA LYS A 472 4.88 21.30 -14.79
C LYS A 472 5.91 20.75 -13.80
N LEU A 473 5.83 19.48 -13.39
CA LEU A 473 6.69 18.91 -12.34
C LEU A 473 8.18 18.84 -12.72
N SER A 474 9.06 19.25 -11.82
CA SER A 474 10.51 19.12 -12.01
C SER A 474 10.96 17.65 -12.00
N PRO A 475 11.98 17.26 -12.78
CA PRO A 475 12.54 15.89 -12.76
C PRO A 475 13.43 15.67 -11.53
N ASN A 476 12.83 15.63 -10.34
CA ASN A 476 13.44 15.28 -9.05
C ASN A 476 12.59 14.20 -8.35
N CYS A 477 13.08 13.67 -7.21
CA CYS A 477 12.40 12.61 -6.45
C CYS A 477 10.95 12.99 -6.06
N GLY A 478 10.73 14.18 -5.50
CA GLY A 478 9.39 14.67 -5.17
C GLY A 478 8.48 14.83 -6.40
N GLY A 479 9.02 15.34 -7.51
CA GLY A 479 8.34 15.44 -8.80
C GLY A 479 7.91 14.09 -9.35
N ALA A 480 8.72 13.05 -9.20
CA ALA A 480 8.36 11.69 -9.61
C ALA A 480 7.21 11.11 -8.78
N VAL A 481 7.20 11.33 -7.46
CA VAL A 481 6.09 10.91 -6.57
C VAL A 481 4.79 11.61 -6.95
N MET A 482 4.83 12.94 -7.09
CA MET A 482 3.66 13.74 -7.48
C MET A 482 3.15 13.35 -8.88
N MET A 483 4.04 13.04 -9.80
CA MET A 483 3.68 12.55 -11.12
C MET A 483 3.03 11.17 -11.05
N SER A 484 3.52 10.27 -10.19
CA SER A 484 2.93 8.96 -9.96
C SER A 484 1.48 9.09 -9.48
N MET A 485 1.23 9.96 -8.49
CA MET A 485 -0.11 10.25 -7.97
C MET A 485 -1.02 10.86 -9.06
N GLY A 486 -0.53 11.86 -9.79
CA GLY A 486 -1.29 12.50 -10.88
C GLY A 486 -1.66 11.53 -12.01
N VAL A 487 -0.74 10.67 -12.43
CA VAL A 487 -1.00 9.63 -13.44
C VAL A 487 -1.98 8.59 -12.92
N ASN A 488 -1.89 8.18 -11.64
CA ASN A 488 -2.86 7.28 -11.04
C ASN A 488 -4.27 7.90 -11.01
N ILE A 489 -4.40 9.18 -10.63
CA ILE A 489 -5.68 9.91 -10.69
C ILE A 489 -6.27 9.85 -12.10
N LEU A 490 -5.46 10.17 -13.12
CA LEU A 490 -5.90 10.11 -14.51
C LEU A 490 -6.31 8.69 -14.93
N ALA A 491 -5.60 7.65 -14.47
CA ALA A 491 -5.97 6.26 -14.74
C ALA A 491 -7.34 5.89 -14.16
N LYS A 492 -7.65 6.35 -12.94
CA LYS A 492 -8.98 6.13 -12.32
C LYS A 492 -10.08 6.95 -12.99
N MET A 493 -9.80 8.20 -13.37
CA MET A 493 -10.74 9.04 -14.12
C MET A 493 -11.00 8.48 -15.53
N LEU A 494 -10.02 7.82 -16.15
CA LEU A 494 -10.17 7.21 -17.46
C LEU A 494 -11.28 6.15 -17.46
N LYS A 495 -11.44 5.38 -16.36
CA LYS A 495 -12.56 4.43 -16.20
C LYS A 495 -13.93 5.11 -16.17
N CYS A 496 -13.99 6.35 -15.72
CA CYS A 496 -15.23 7.11 -15.57
C CYS A 496 -15.61 7.85 -16.86
N SER A 497 -14.64 8.46 -17.53
CA SER A 497 -14.88 9.19 -18.79
C SER A 497 -13.66 9.11 -19.72
N PRO A 498 -13.51 7.99 -20.48
CA PRO A 498 -12.36 7.76 -21.35
C PRO A 498 -12.08 8.90 -22.33
N SER A 499 -13.11 9.37 -23.02
CA SER A 499 -12.99 10.40 -24.07
C SER A 499 -12.44 11.73 -23.56
N LEU A 500 -12.95 12.21 -22.42
CA LEU A 500 -12.50 13.46 -21.80
C LEU A 500 -11.04 13.35 -21.36
N VAL A 501 -10.68 12.28 -20.64
CA VAL A 501 -9.34 12.10 -20.09
C VAL A 501 -8.32 11.92 -21.19
N THR A 502 -8.58 11.07 -22.19
CA THR A 502 -7.66 10.91 -23.33
C THR A 502 -7.48 12.22 -24.10
N THR A 503 -8.55 12.96 -24.38
CA THR A 503 -8.47 14.24 -25.11
C THR A 503 -7.64 15.29 -24.35
N MET A 504 -7.84 15.40 -23.04
CA MET A 504 -7.11 16.37 -22.21
C MET A 504 -5.65 15.97 -21.98
N ALA A 505 -5.37 14.68 -21.74
CA ALA A 505 -4.01 14.17 -21.61
C ALA A 505 -3.20 14.40 -22.90
N LEU A 506 -3.82 14.18 -24.07
CA LEU A 506 -3.27 14.49 -25.39
C LEU A 506 -2.98 15.98 -25.55
N LYS A 507 -3.96 16.84 -25.27
CA LYS A 507 -3.84 18.30 -25.39
C LYS A 507 -2.74 18.85 -24.49
N ALA A 508 -2.66 18.35 -23.25
CA ALA A 508 -1.63 18.76 -22.30
C ALA A 508 -0.26 18.23 -22.69
N ASN A 509 -0.18 17.12 -23.41
CA ASN A 509 1.06 16.41 -23.74
C ASN A 509 1.86 16.06 -22.48
N ILE A 510 1.20 15.39 -21.51
CA ILE A 510 1.73 15.15 -20.16
C ILE A 510 3.09 14.43 -20.10
N PHE A 511 3.44 13.67 -21.13
CA PHE A 511 4.72 12.94 -21.24
C PHE A 511 5.67 13.51 -22.31
N ASP A 512 5.34 14.70 -22.86
CA ASP A 512 6.10 15.37 -23.91
C ASP A 512 6.36 14.44 -25.13
N VAL A 513 5.32 13.80 -25.67
CA VAL A 513 5.38 13.02 -26.92
C VAL A 513 5.68 13.99 -28.07
N ALA A 514 6.74 13.74 -28.84
CA ALA A 514 7.04 14.49 -30.05
C ALA A 514 6.07 14.05 -31.16
N SER A 515 4.99 14.80 -31.39
CA SER A 515 4.11 14.57 -32.53
C SER A 515 4.80 15.03 -33.82
N SER A 516 5.52 14.14 -34.51
CA SER A 516 5.93 14.41 -35.88
C SER A 516 4.79 14.03 -36.84
N THR A 517 4.47 14.95 -37.74
CA THR A 517 3.54 14.80 -38.86
C THR A 517 3.88 13.59 -39.75
N ASN A 518 2.92 12.66 -39.87
CA ASN A 518 2.83 11.55 -40.84
C ASN A 518 3.99 10.52 -40.89
N PRO A 519 3.82 9.34 -40.24
CA PRO A 519 4.74 8.19 -40.40
C PRO A 519 4.48 7.34 -41.65
N PHE A 520 3.32 7.48 -42.31
CA PHE A 520 2.81 6.51 -43.29
C PHE A 520 3.36 6.63 -44.73
N ASN A 521 4.59 7.10 -44.93
CA ASN A 521 5.20 7.11 -46.27
C ASN A 521 6.59 6.49 -46.36
N VAL A 522 7.01 5.72 -45.35
CA VAL A 522 8.24 4.94 -45.42
C VAL A 522 7.88 3.46 -45.48
N SER A 523 8.13 2.86 -46.64
CA SER A 523 8.05 1.42 -46.93
C SER A 523 8.66 0.55 -45.81
N CYS A 524 8.09 -0.64 -45.58
CA CYS A 524 8.40 -1.71 -44.60
C CYS A 524 9.87 -2.20 -44.44
N HIS A 525 10.88 -1.39 -44.72
CA HIS A 525 12.27 -1.72 -44.47
C HIS A 525 12.91 -0.64 -43.59
N GLY A 526 12.91 -0.91 -42.29
CA GLY A 526 13.71 -0.19 -41.30
C GLY A 526 12.90 0.72 -40.39
N LEU A 527 12.21 0.13 -39.40
CA LEU A 527 11.80 0.84 -38.18
C LEU A 527 13.06 1.25 -37.41
N SER A 528 13.65 2.38 -37.82
CA SER A 528 14.70 3.06 -37.06
C SER A 528 14.09 3.55 -35.75
N SER A 529 14.66 3.11 -34.64
CA SER A 529 14.25 3.31 -33.24
C SER A 529 14.12 4.76 -32.74
N GLY A 530 14.25 5.76 -33.61
CA GLY A 530 14.31 7.17 -33.24
C GLY A 530 12.97 7.92 -33.25
N SER A 531 11.91 7.41 -33.88
CA SER A 531 10.72 8.21 -34.20
C SER A 531 9.59 8.18 -33.15
N TRP A 532 9.67 7.30 -32.15
CA TRP A 532 8.60 7.06 -31.15
C TRP A 532 9.03 7.33 -29.71
N LEU A 533 10.20 7.95 -29.52
CA LEU A 533 10.76 8.20 -28.19
C LEU A 533 9.88 9.23 -27.46
N LEU A 534 9.16 8.76 -26.43
CA LEU A 534 8.73 9.61 -25.34
C LEU A 534 9.94 10.42 -24.85
N SER A 535 9.71 11.68 -24.47
CA SER A 535 10.78 12.58 -24.09
C SER A 535 11.76 11.94 -23.09
N GLY A 536 13.04 12.32 -23.17
CA GLY A 536 14.03 11.92 -22.17
C GLY A 536 13.65 12.35 -20.75
N ARG A 537 12.63 13.18 -20.55
CA ARG A 537 12.11 13.60 -19.23
C ARG A 537 11.42 12.46 -18.49
N LEU A 538 10.47 11.76 -19.11
CA LEU A 538 9.79 10.61 -18.48
C LEU A 538 10.81 9.53 -18.13
N ALA A 539 11.66 9.15 -19.09
CA ALA A 539 12.73 8.19 -18.88
C ALA A 539 13.67 8.57 -17.72
N LYS A 540 14.07 9.86 -17.61
CA LYS A 540 14.84 10.37 -16.48
C LYS A 540 14.08 10.28 -15.16
N MET A 541 12.80 10.64 -15.14
CA MET A 541 11.97 10.56 -13.94
C MET A 541 11.79 9.12 -13.45
N LEU A 542 11.59 8.14 -14.34
CA LEU A 542 11.53 6.72 -13.98
C LEU A 542 12.86 6.22 -13.34
N LEU A 543 14.00 6.65 -13.90
CA LEU A 543 15.30 6.30 -13.36
C LEU A 543 15.53 6.90 -11.97
N ILE A 544 15.14 8.17 -11.76
CA ILE A 544 15.23 8.84 -10.45
C ILE A 544 14.34 8.13 -9.42
N ASP A 545 13.10 7.82 -9.80
CA ASP A 545 12.12 7.13 -8.97
C ASP A 545 12.62 5.76 -8.50
N SER A 546 13.17 4.97 -9.41
CA SER A 546 13.68 3.63 -9.11
C SER A 546 14.80 3.61 -8.04
N GLY A 547 15.64 4.66 -8.00
CA GLY A 547 16.82 4.72 -7.12
C GLY A 547 16.65 5.44 -5.79
N GLN A 548 15.56 6.17 -5.56
CA GLN A 548 15.42 7.05 -4.39
C GLN A 548 14.09 6.96 -3.64
N ASN A 549 13.04 6.36 -4.20
CA ASN A 549 11.72 6.33 -3.57
C ASN A 549 11.44 5.04 -2.79
N ASP A 550 10.99 5.20 -1.54
CA ASP A 550 10.53 4.16 -0.61
C ASP A 550 9.02 3.87 -0.74
N SER A 551 8.38 4.50 -1.73
CA SER A 551 6.93 4.65 -1.81
C SER A 551 6.24 3.44 -2.44
N TYR A 552 5.06 3.11 -1.90
CA TYR A 552 4.13 2.04 -2.31
C TYR A 552 3.66 2.06 -3.78
N GLY A 553 4.04 3.08 -4.57
CA GLY A 553 3.66 3.22 -5.98
C GLY A 553 4.73 3.93 -6.82
N PRO A 554 5.79 3.24 -7.26
CA PRO A 554 6.76 3.80 -8.19
C PRO A 554 6.05 4.34 -9.45
N LEU A 555 6.49 5.49 -9.93
CA LEU A 555 5.99 6.15 -11.14
C LEU A 555 5.91 5.18 -12.32
N THR A 556 6.85 4.23 -12.40
CA THR A 556 6.85 3.17 -13.42
C THR A 556 5.57 2.35 -13.38
N LEU A 557 5.12 1.90 -12.22
CA LEU A 557 3.89 1.12 -12.09
C LEU A 557 2.67 1.97 -12.46
N SER A 558 2.60 3.23 -12.02
CA SER A 558 1.50 4.13 -12.34
C SER A 558 1.39 4.42 -13.85
N VAL A 559 2.52 4.58 -14.55
CA VAL A 559 2.56 4.76 -16.00
C VAL A 559 2.13 3.48 -16.74
N LEU A 560 2.57 2.31 -16.27
CA LEU A 560 2.16 1.03 -16.85
C LEU A 560 0.67 0.75 -16.61
N ASP A 561 0.15 1.06 -15.42
CA ASP A 561 -1.28 0.95 -15.10
C ASP A 561 -2.12 1.91 -15.96
N PHE A 562 -1.67 3.15 -16.13
CA PHE A 562 -2.32 4.09 -17.04
C PHE A 562 -2.32 3.59 -18.49
N THR A 563 -1.20 3.02 -18.95
CA THR A 563 -1.08 2.42 -20.29
C THR A 563 -2.03 1.23 -20.44
N LEU A 564 -2.09 0.35 -19.44
CA LEU A 564 -3.00 -0.80 -19.41
C LEU A 564 -4.46 -0.33 -19.53
N GLN A 565 -4.85 0.69 -18.75
CA GLN A 565 -6.20 1.26 -18.80
C GLN A 565 -6.52 1.89 -20.15
N LEU A 566 -5.57 2.57 -20.80
CA LEU A 566 -5.76 3.10 -22.16
C LEU A 566 -6.02 1.99 -23.18
N VAL A 567 -5.24 0.90 -23.13
CA VAL A 567 -5.45 -0.28 -23.99
C VAL A 567 -6.83 -0.90 -23.73
N GLU A 568 -7.26 -0.98 -22.46
CA GLU A 568 -8.58 -1.51 -22.07
C GLU A 568 -9.75 -0.68 -22.61
N THR A 569 -9.60 0.64 -22.69
CA THR A 569 -10.65 1.51 -23.24
C THR A 569 -10.83 1.40 -24.75
N GLY A 570 -9.92 0.71 -25.45
CA GLY A 570 -9.97 0.53 -26.90
C GLY A 570 -9.73 1.81 -27.71
N VAL A 571 -9.17 2.86 -27.09
CA VAL A 571 -8.88 4.12 -27.77
C VAL A 571 -7.62 3.98 -28.62
N GLU A 572 -7.76 4.12 -29.94
CA GLU A 572 -6.62 4.11 -30.87
C GLU A 572 -6.11 5.53 -31.15
N ASN A 573 -4.94 5.87 -30.64
CA ASN A 573 -4.21 7.10 -30.95
C ASN A 573 -2.70 6.86 -30.88
N GLU A 574 -1.93 7.66 -31.63
CA GLU A 574 -0.46 7.77 -31.56
C GLU A 574 0.09 7.85 -30.13
N PHE A 575 -0.63 8.51 -29.21
CA PHE A 575 -0.25 8.57 -27.80
C PHE A 575 -0.28 7.22 -27.09
N VAL A 576 -1.35 6.45 -27.31
CA VAL A 576 -1.50 5.10 -26.72
C VAL A 576 -0.44 4.18 -27.31
N LEU A 577 -0.21 4.28 -28.63
CA LEU A 577 0.83 3.53 -29.31
C LEU A 577 2.22 3.86 -28.74
N ALA A 578 2.56 5.14 -28.56
CA ALA A 578 3.84 5.55 -28.00
C ALA A 578 4.07 5.01 -26.57
N LEU A 579 3.03 4.99 -25.73
CA LEU A 579 3.10 4.43 -24.37
C LEU A 579 3.28 2.91 -24.37
N VAL A 580 2.59 2.19 -25.25
CA VAL A 580 2.75 0.74 -25.42
C VAL A 580 4.16 0.43 -25.90
N VAL A 581 4.64 1.10 -26.95
CA VAL A 581 6.00 0.93 -27.47
C VAL A 581 7.05 1.24 -26.39
N PHE A 582 6.87 2.31 -25.63
CA PHE A 582 7.77 2.65 -24.51
C PHE A 582 7.77 1.57 -23.42
N SER A 583 6.61 1.03 -23.05
CA SER A 583 6.50 -0.03 -22.05
C SER A 583 7.25 -1.30 -22.50
N LEU A 584 7.12 -1.68 -23.78
CA LEU A 584 7.72 -2.88 -24.34
C LEU A 584 9.21 -2.73 -24.66
N GLN A 585 9.63 -1.65 -25.32
CA GLN A 585 11.01 -1.49 -25.81
C GLN A 585 11.94 -0.79 -24.82
N TYR A 586 11.40 0.06 -23.94
CA TYR A 586 12.21 0.75 -22.93
C TYR A 586 12.11 0.10 -21.56
N VAL A 587 10.91 -0.02 -20.98
CA VAL A 587 10.77 -0.50 -19.60
C VAL A 587 11.14 -1.98 -19.49
N LEU A 588 10.54 -2.87 -20.29
CA LEU A 588 10.86 -4.31 -20.26
C LEU A 588 12.37 -4.59 -20.44
N VAL A 589 13.02 -3.88 -21.36
CA VAL A 589 14.41 -4.14 -21.73
C VAL A 589 15.39 -3.58 -20.68
N ASN A 590 15.08 -2.44 -20.07
CA ASN A 590 16.04 -1.72 -19.22
C ASN A 590 15.79 -1.88 -17.71
N HIS A 591 14.58 -2.23 -17.28
CA HIS A 591 14.22 -2.24 -15.85
C HIS A 591 15.11 -3.18 -15.01
N GLU A 592 15.63 -4.26 -15.57
CA GLU A 592 16.54 -5.20 -14.89
C GLU A 592 17.85 -4.50 -14.44
N TYR A 593 18.28 -3.46 -15.15
CA TYR A 593 19.54 -2.74 -14.88
C TYR A 593 19.36 -1.49 -14.02
N TRP A 594 18.13 -1.18 -13.61
CA TRP A 594 17.88 -0.03 -12.74
C TRP A 594 18.38 -0.31 -11.33
N LYS A 595 18.73 0.77 -10.62
CA LYS A 595 19.15 0.68 -9.22
C LYS A 595 17.89 0.77 -8.37
N TYR A 596 17.42 -0.36 -7.85
CA TYR A 596 16.32 -0.38 -6.89
C TYR A 596 16.85 -0.23 -5.47
N LYS A 597 16.13 0.50 -4.62
CA LYS A 597 16.42 0.51 -3.18
C LYS A 597 16.15 -0.86 -2.56
N GLU A 598 14.96 -1.40 -2.81
CA GLU A 598 14.58 -2.77 -2.45
C GLU A 598 14.60 -3.63 -3.70
N LYS A 599 15.40 -4.70 -3.67
CA LYS A 599 15.63 -5.52 -4.86
C LYS A 599 14.37 -6.22 -5.36
N HIS A 600 13.43 -6.59 -4.49
CA HIS A 600 12.20 -7.29 -4.89
C HIS A 600 11.25 -6.41 -5.72
N LEU A 601 11.33 -5.08 -5.60
CA LEU A 601 10.52 -4.14 -6.41
C LEU A 601 10.71 -4.32 -7.91
N ARG A 602 11.89 -4.80 -8.34
CA ARG A 602 12.16 -5.12 -9.74
C ARG A 602 11.12 -6.08 -10.32
N TRP A 603 10.73 -7.08 -9.55
CA TRP A 603 9.78 -8.11 -9.98
C TRP A 603 8.37 -7.57 -10.07
N ARG A 604 7.98 -6.60 -9.23
CA ARG A 604 6.69 -5.90 -9.37
C ARG A 604 6.62 -5.15 -10.70
N VAL A 605 7.70 -4.46 -11.08
CA VAL A 605 7.79 -3.80 -12.40
C VAL A 605 7.74 -4.83 -13.52
N THR A 606 8.52 -5.92 -13.43
CA THR A 606 8.51 -7.01 -14.41
C THR A 606 7.09 -7.53 -14.61
N LEU A 607 6.41 -7.94 -13.53
CA LEU A 607 5.06 -8.50 -13.57
C LEU A 607 4.05 -7.54 -14.21
N LYS A 608 4.12 -6.25 -13.86
CA LYS A 608 3.23 -5.23 -14.42
C LYS A 608 3.47 -4.99 -15.91
N VAL A 609 4.73 -4.97 -16.36
CA VAL A 609 5.03 -4.88 -17.81
C VAL A 609 4.50 -6.11 -18.54
N LEU A 610 4.70 -7.32 -17.99
CA LEU A 610 4.17 -8.56 -18.57
C LEU A 610 2.64 -8.55 -18.65
N GLU A 611 1.95 -7.98 -17.65
CA GLU A 611 0.50 -7.76 -17.69
C GLU A 611 0.08 -6.87 -18.88
N VAL A 612 0.81 -5.76 -19.13
CA VAL A 612 0.60 -4.92 -20.31
C VAL A 612 0.78 -5.72 -21.60
N ILE A 613 1.81 -6.57 -21.71
CA ILE A 613 2.01 -7.43 -22.89
C ILE A 613 0.82 -8.36 -23.11
N LYS A 614 0.40 -9.09 -22.07
CA LYS A 614 -0.74 -10.01 -22.15
C LYS A 614 -1.99 -9.28 -22.64
N LYS A 615 -2.26 -8.09 -22.10
CA LYS A 615 -3.41 -7.30 -22.51
C LYS A 615 -3.30 -6.80 -23.94
N CYS A 616 -2.11 -6.37 -24.38
CA CYS A 616 -1.87 -5.99 -25.76
C CYS A 616 -2.13 -7.17 -26.72
N ILE A 617 -1.65 -8.37 -26.40
CA ILE A 617 -1.90 -9.61 -27.18
C ILE A 617 -3.40 -9.86 -27.30
N LEU A 618 -4.14 -9.83 -26.18
CA LEU A 618 -5.60 -10.00 -26.18
C LEU A 618 -6.34 -8.94 -27.00
N SER A 619 -5.74 -7.75 -27.17
CA SER A 619 -6.34 -6.63 -27.89
C SER A 619 -6.07 -6.67 -29.40
N ILE A 620 -5.09 -7.46 -29.88
CA ILE A 620 -4.72 -7.59 -31.30
C ILE A 620 -5.93 -7.81 -32.22
N PRO A 621 -6.91 -8.69 -31.91
CA PRO A 621 -8.07 -8.91 -32.79
C PRO A 621 -9.01 -7.70 -32.91
N TYR A 622 -8.99 -6.80 -31.92
CA TYR A 622 -9.94 -5.71 -31.78
C TYR A 622 -9.37 -4.34 -32.17
N SER A 623 -8.05 -4.19 -32.19
CA SER A 623 -7.34 -2.95 -32.51
C SER A 623 -6.32 -3.15 -33.64
N PRO A 624 -6.69 -2.99 -34.93
CA PRO A 624 -5.83 -3.37 -36.05
C PRO A 624 -4.51 -2.60 -36.11
N LYS A 625 -4.53 -1.29 -35.82
CA LYS A 625 -3.32 -0.44 -35.87
C LYS A 625 -2.34 -0.77 -34.75
N LEU A 626 -2.85 -0.86 -33.53
CA LEU A 626 -2.04 -1.23 -32.37
C LEU A 626 -1.57 -2.69 -32.47
N GLY A 627 -2.44 -3.57 -32.96
CA GLY A 627 -2.19 -5.00 -33.10
C GLY A 627 -1.07 -5.32 -34.10
N GLU A 628 -0.99 -4.61 -35.22
CA GLU A 628 0.11 -4.74 -36.18
C GLU A 628 1.46 -4.41 -35.53
N VAL A 629 1.56 -3.26 -34.86
CA VAL A 629 2.81 -2.83 -34.21
C VAL A 629 3.19 -3.77 -33.05
N VAL A 630 2.23 -4.14 -32.20
CA VAL A 630 2.50 -5.06 -31.07
C VAL A 630 2.97 -6.42 -31.59
N ARG A 631 2.34 -6.96 -32.64
CA ARG A 631 2.73 -8.22 -33.26
C ARG A 631 4.14 -8.14 -33.85
N ASP A 632 4.46 -7.05 -34.53
CA ASP A 632 5.80 -6.83 -35.09
C ASP A 632 6.87 -6.77 -34.00
N ILE A 633 6.68 -6.02 -32.89
CA ILE A 633 7.71 -5.97 -31.85
C ILE A 633 7.83 -7.35 -31.17
N LEU A 634 6.73 -8.02 -30.87
CA LEU A 634 6.75 -9.31 -30.19
C LEU A 634 7.35 -10.43 -31.07
N LEU A 635 7.17 -10.41 -32.38
CA LEU A 635 7.69 -11.46 -33.27
C LEU A 635 9.09 -11.17 -33.81
N CYS A 636 9.49 -9.90 -33.91
CA CYS A 636 10.71 -9.49 -34.61
C CYS A 636 11.76 -8.78 -33.73
N ASP A 637 11.41 -8.21 -32.58
CA ASP A 637 12.36 -7.50 -31.72
C ASP A 637 13.17 -8.47 -30.85
N SER A 638 14.48 -8.53 -31.07
CA SER A 638 15.37 -9.44 -30.33
C SER A 638 15.64 -8.99 -28.88
N SER A 639 15.40 -7.71 -28.55
CA SER A 639 15.69 -7.14 -27.23
C SER A 639 14.67 -7.57 -26.17
N ILE A 640 13.38 -7.24 -26.34
CA ILE A 640 12.40 -8.25 -26.76
C ILE A 640 12.54 -9.63 -26.12
N HIS A 641 12.81 -10.57 -27.03
CA HIS A 641 12.99 -11.99 -26.74
C HIS A 641 14.05 -12.23 -25.68
N ASN A 642 15.19 -11.53 -25.72
CA ASN A 642 16.25 -11.69 -24.72
C ASN A 642 15.78 -11.36 -23.29
N ALA A 643 14.98 -10.30 -23.11
CA ALA A 643 14.42 -9.96 -21.80
C ALA A 643 13.47 -11.06 -21.28
N LEU A 644 12.58 -11.58 -22.13
CA LEU A 644 11.64 -12.65 -21.76
C LEU A 644 12.38 -13.97 -21.46
N PHE A 645 13.35 -14.34 -22.28
CA PHE A 645 14.06 -15.61 -22.12
C PHE A 645 14.97 -15.61 -20.90
N ARG A 646 15.57 -14.48 -20.51
CA ARG A 646 16.35 -14.39 -19.27
C ARG A 646 15.55 -14.77 -18.03
N ILE A 647 14.26 -14.42 -17.98
CA ILE A 647 13.37 -14.76 -16.87
C ILE A 647 13.10 -16.28 -16.86
N VAL A 648 12.69 -16.83 -18.01
CA VAL A 648 12.27 -18.25 -18.12
C VAL A 648 13.41 -19.24 -18.12
N CYS A 649 14.61 -18.86 -18.58
CA CYS A 649 15.80 -19.72 -18.62
C CYS A 649 16.45 -19.93 -17.24
N THR A 650 15.64 -20.08 -16.19
CA THR A 650 16.04 -20.43 -14.82
C THR A 650 15.75 -21.92 -14.59
N THR A 651 16.68 -22.66 -13.97
CA THR A 651 16.49 -24.09 -13.67
C THR A 651 15.99 -24.31 -12.24
N THR A 652 15.43 -25.50 -11.99
CA THR A 652 15.01 -25.93 -10.64
C THR A 652 16.17 -25.90 -9.66
N GLU A 653 17.33 -26.42 -10.05
CA GLU A 653 18.54 -26.41 -9.21
C GLU A 653 19.00 -24.97 -8.88
N ALA A 654 18.83 -24.03 -9.82
CA ALA A 654 19.13 -22.63 -9.56
C ALA A 654 18.15 -22.01 -8.56
N LEU A 655 16.85 -22.29 -8.67
CA LEU A 655 15.84 -21.84 -7.71
C LEU A 655 16.08 -22.43 -6.32
N GLU A 656 16.34 -23.73 -6.21
CA GLU A 656 16.67 -24.39 -4.93
C GLU A 656 17.94 -23.78 -4.30
N LYS A 657 18.97 -23.50 -5.10
CA LYS A 657 20.15 -22.79 -4.62
C LYS A 657 19.84 -21.38 -4.14
N LEU A 658 18.88 -20.67 -4.73
CA LEU A 658 18.50 -19.33 -4.25
C LEU A 658 17.91 -19.40 -2.84
N TYR A 659 17.03 -20.38 -2.57
CA TYR A 659 16.48 -20.64 -1.23
C TYR A 659 17.58 -20.94 -0.21
N VAL A 660 18.62 -21.69 -0.61
CA VAL A 660 19.73 -22.06 0.28
C VAL A 660 20.78 -20.94 0.41
N SER A 661 21.00 -20.13 -0.64
CA SER A 661 22.13 -19.21 -0.71
C SER A 661 22.00 -17.96 0.18
N ARG A 662 20.80 -17.66 0.71
CA ARG A 662 20.49 -16.52 1.60
C ARG A 662 20.95 -15.13 1.14
N LEU A 663 21.46 -15.01 -0.09
CA LEU A 663 21.86 -13.75 -0.72
C LEU A 663 20.65 -12.97 -1.27
N TYR A 664 19.48 -13.60 -1.27
CA TYR A 664 18.22 -13.12 -1.82
C TYR A 664 17.12 -13.28 -0.76
N GLU A 665 16.31 -12.23 -0.60
CA GLU A 665 15.12 -12.26 0.26
C GLU A 665 14.05 -13.20 -0.33
N LEU A 666 13.19 -13.77 0.53
CA LEU A 666 12.13 -14.69 0.09
C LEU A 666 11.22 -14.05 -0.97
N MET A 667 10.82 -12.79 -0.77
CA MET A 667 10.01 -12.01 -1.73
C MET A 667 10.67 -11.88 -3.11
N GLU A 668 12.00 -11.88 -3.20
CA GLU A 668 12.69 -11.87 -4.49
C GLU A 668 12.52 -13.19 -5.24
N ILE A 669 12.51 -14.31 -4.51
CA ILE A 669 12.36 -15.63 -5.09
C ILE A 669 10.92 -15.82 -5.56
N GLU A 670 9.94 -15.45 -4.74
CA GLU A 670 8.52 -15.50 -5.11
C GLU A 670 8.21 -14.60 -6.31
N GLY A 671 8.75 -13.38 -6.33
CA GLY A 671 8.62 -12.45 -7.46
C GLY A 671 9.16 -13.03 -8.77
N LEU A 672 10.32 -13.70 -8.72
CA LEU A 672 10.90 -14.41 -9.86
C LEU A 672 10.00 -15.55 -10.33
N GLN A 673 9.46 -16.36 -9.41
CA GLN A 673 8.57 -17.48 -9.74
C GLN A 673 7.30 -16.98 -10.46
N LEU A 674 6.66 -15.94 -9.94
CA LEU A 674 5.50 -15.33 -10.59
C LEU A 674 5.84 -14.77 -11.98
N ALA A 675 7.03 -14.17 -12.14
CA ALA A 675 7.49 -13.64 -13.43
C ALA A 675 7.70 -14.78 -14.46
N ILE A 676 8.31 -15.89 -14.03
CA ILE A 676 8.48 -17.10 -14.86
C ILE A 676 7.12 -17.59 -15.37
N CYS A 677 6.13 -17.72 -14.48
CA CYS A 677 4.77 -18.10 -14.86
C CYS A 677 4.18 -17.15 -15.90
N SER A 678 4.29 -15.84 -15.65
CA SER A 678 3.69 -14.84 -16.51
C SER A 678 4.30 -14.79 -17.91
N VAL A 679 5.62 -14.97 -18.04
CA VAL A 679 6.28 -15.08 -19.35
C VAL A 679 5.85 -16.35 -20.07
N LEU A 680 5.73 -17.48 -19.38
CA LEU A 680 5.33 -18.74 -20.01
C LEU A 680 3.92 -18.67 -20.63
N ASP A 681 2.98 -17.98 -19.96
CA ASP A 681 1.67 -17.67 -20.53
C ASP A 681 1.75 -16.81 -21.80
N ILE A 682 2.66 -15.82 -21.83
CA ILE A 682 2.88 -14.96 -23.00
C ILE A 682 3.44 -15.78 -24.16
N LEU A 683 4.46 -16.60 -23.89
CA LEU A 683 5.04 -17.50 -24.90
C LEU A 683 3.98 -18.44 -25.46
N PHE A 684 3.15 -19.03 -24.60
CA PHE A 684 2.04 -19.88 -25.02
C PHE A 684 1.04 -19.14 -25.91
N SER A 685 0.65 -17.92 -25.53
CA SER A 685 -0.29 -17.09 -26.31
C SER A 685 0.27 -16.76 -27.69
N MET A 686 1.56 -16.39 -27.76
CA MET A 686 2.24 -16.07 -29.02
C MET A 686 2.45 -17.29 -29.92
N LEU A 687 2.68 -18.49 -29.33
CA LEU A 687 2.81 -19.73 -30.08
C LEU A 687 1.45 -20.26 -30.56
N SER A 688 0.36 -19.99 -29.84
CA SER A 688 -0.99 -20.42 -30.21
C SER A 688 -1.51 -19.71 -31.48
N ASP A 689 -0.95 -18.54 -31.80
CA ASP A 689 -1.24 -17.76 -33.00
C ASP A 689 -0.50 -18.26 -34.28
N LEU A 690 0.15 -19.43 -34.22
CA LEU A 690 0.67 -20.14 -35.40
C LEU A 690 -0.49 -20.59 -36.31
N SER A 691 -0.98 -19.69 -37.15
CA SER A 691 -1.91 -20.06 -38.23
C SER A 691 -1.18 -20.81 -39.34
N GLU A 692 -1.80 -21.85 -39.92
CA GLU A 692 -1.25 -22.65 -41.02
C GLU A 692 -0.95 -21.86 -42.31
N ASP A 693 -1.36 -20.58 -42.43
CA ASP A 693 -1.51 -19.89 -43.71
C ASP A 693 -0.59 -18.69 -43.99
N ILE A 694 0.53 -18.49 -43.27
CA ILE A 694 1.49 -17.42 -43.65
C ILE A 694 2.95 -17.90 -43.59
N LEU A 695 3.47 -18.34 -44.74
CA LEU A 695 4.90 -18.17 -45.07
C LEU A 695 5.01 -17.09 -46.15
N PRO A 696 5.96 -16.15 -46.00
CA PRO A 696 7.35 -16.54 -46.11
C PRO A 696 8.22 -16.03 -44.95
N SER A 697 9.06 -16.92 -44.42
CA SER A 697 9.98 -16.77 -43.27
C SER A 697 9.35 -16.94 -41.88
N VAL A 698 9.87 -17.92 -41.14
CA VAL A 698 9.56 -18.16 -39.73
C VAL A 698 10.06 -16.96 -38.92
N PRO A 699 9.20 -16.26 -38.14
CA PRO A 699 9.62 -15.09 -37.37
C PRO A 699 10.78 -15.39 -36.41
N VAL A 700 11.60 -14.37 -36.12
CA VAL A 700 12.79 -14.47 -35.26
C VAL A 700 12.45 -15.08 -33.90
N PHE A 701 11.28 -14.72 -33.34
CA PHE A 701 10.76 -15.30 -32.11
C PHE A 701 10.68 -16.83 -32.14
N HIS A 702 10.03 -17.40 -33.16
CA HIS A 702 9.84 -18.84 -33.29
C HIS A 702 11.18 -19.58 -33.46
N GLN A 703 12.10 -18.98 -34.23
CA GLN A 703 13.45 -19.52 -34.37
C GLN A 703 14.19 -19.53 -33.03
N ALA A 704 14.03 -18.49 -32.21
CA ALA A 704 14.69 -18.39 -30.93
C ALA A 704 14.11 -19.37 -29.89
N VAL A 705 12.78 -19.49 -29.80
CA VAL A 705 12.10 -20.45 -28.89
C VAL A 705 12.48 -21.89 -29.21
N LEU A 706 12.53 -22.24 -30.50
CA LEU A 706 12.84 -23.60 -30.96
C LEU A 706 14.35 -23.89 -31.06
N SER A 707 15.21 -22.90 -30.83
CA SER A 707 16.65 -23.10 -30.95
C SER A 707 17.22 -23.85 -29.74
N SER A 708 18.00 -24.90 -30.03
CA SER A 708 18.79 -25.64 -29.02
C SER A 708 20.04 -24.89 -28.57
N THR A 709 20.23 -23.64 -29.02
CA THR A 709 21.44 -22.84 -28.82
C THR A 709 21.20 -21.55 -28.02
N THR A 710 19.99 -21.31 -27.48
CA THR A 710 19.76 -20.15 -26.60
C THR A 710 20.66 -20.23 -25.37
N LYS A 711 21.37 -19.15 -25.08
CA LYS A 711 22.15 -18.99 -23.85
C LYS A 711 21.29 -18.31 -22.78
N PRO A 712 21.42 -18.67 -21.49
CA PRO A 712 22.37 -19.63 -20.93
C PRO A 712 21.97 -21.11 -21.11
N ILE A 713 20.68 -21.42 -21.25
CA ILE A 713 20.12 -22.78 -21.38
C ILE A 713 19.00 -22.77 -22.44
N PRO A 714 18.81 -23.84 -23.23
CA PRO A 714 17.64 -24.00 -24.09
C PRO A 714 16.31 -23.81 -23.34
N ILE A 715 15.39 -23.02 -23.89
CA ILE A 715 14.10 -22.71 -23.26
C ILE A 715 13.33 -24.01 -22.94
N ALA A 716 13.30 -24.97 -23.87
CA ALA A 716 12.67 -26.26 -23.66
C ALA A 716 13.25 -27.01 -22.45
N SER A 717 14.58 -27.00 -22.27
CA SER A 717 15.24 -27.66 -21.14
C SER A 717 14.95 -26.97 -19.80
N ALA A 718 14.89 -25.63 -19.79
CA ALA A 718 14.51 -24.87 -18.60
C ALA A 718 13.07 -25.17 -18.18
N VAL A 719 12.13 -25.14 -19.13
CA VAL A 719 10.71 -25.47 -18.89
C VAL A 719 10.57 -26.90 -18.35
N ILE A 720 11.25 -27.88 -18.95
CA ILE A 720 11.22 -29.29 -18.49
C ILE A 720 11.70 -29.41 -17.04
N SER A 721 12.78 -28.70 -16.68
CA SER A 721 13.26 -28.68 -15.29
C SER A 721 12.16 -28.17 -14.34
N LEU A 722 11.54 -27.04 -14.67
CA LEU A 722 10.60 -26.32 -13.80
C LEU A 722 9.27 -27.07 -13.57
N ILE A 723 8.85 -27.94 -14.50
CA ILE A 723 7.63 -28.76 -14.35
C ILE A 723 7.66 -29.62 -13.08
N SER A 724 8.82 -30.20 -12.75
CA SER A 724 8.97 -31.04 -11.55
C SER A 724 8.86 -30.25 -10.24
N PHE A 725 9.19 -28.96 -10.29
CA PHE A 725 9.21 -28.06 -9.14
C PHE A 725 7.83 -27.46 -8.83
N PHE A 726 7.09 -26.99 -9.84
CA PHE A 726 5.83 -26.26 -9.63
C PHE A 726 4.55 -27.13 -9.52
N ARG A 727 4.60 -28.43 -9.85
CA ARG A 727 3.48 -29.41 -9.72
C ARG A 727 2.09 -28.84 -10.07
N ASN A 728 1.90 -28.24 -11.25
CA ASN A 728 0.63 -27.64 -11.68
C ASN A 728 0.22 -28.11 -13.10
N PRO A 729 -1.08 -28.39 -13.36
CA PRO A 729 -1.56 -29.01 -14.61
C PRO A 729 -1.43 -28.15 -15.87
N VAL A 730 -1.27 -26.83 -15.78
CA VAL A 730 -1.09 -25.94 -16.96
C VAL A 730 0.26 -26.22 -17.65
N TRP A 731 1.25 -26.67 -16.87
CA TRP A 731 2.62 -26.93 -17.35
C TRP A 731 2.72 -28.17 -18.23
N ASP A 732 1.86 -29.16 -18.03
CA ASP A 732 1.79 -30.38 -18.85
C ASP A 732 1.36 -30.05 -20.30
N TYR A 733 0.59 -28.96 -20.49
CA TYR A 733 0.15 -28.49 -21.81
C TYR A 733 1.28 -27.87 -22.62
N ILE A 734 2.09 -27.00 -22.00
CA ILE A 734 3.27 -26.38 -22.64
C ILE A 734 4.31 -27.47 -22.98
N HIS A 735 4.46 -28.47 -22.11
CA HIS A 735 5.30 -29.64 -22.35
C HIS A 735 4.86 -30.45 -23.57
N ILE A 736 3.55 -30.73 -23.72
CA ILE A 736 3.00 -31.44 -24.89
C ILE A 736 3.21 -30.62 -26.17
N LEU A 737 3.03 -29.30 -26.12
CA LEU A 737 3.17 -28.42 -27.29
C LEU A 737 4.64 -28.30 -27.76
N LEU A 738 5.60 -28.28 -26.82
CA LEU A 738 7.03 -28.28 -27.12
C LEU A 738 7.54 -29.65 -27.61
N LEU A 739 7.01 -30.77 -27.09
CA LEU A 739 7.34 -32.12 -27.56
C LEU A 739 6.81 -32.42 -28.97
N LEU A 740 5.64 -31.91 -29.34
CA LEU A 740 5.06 -32.08 -30.67
C LEU A 740 5.86 -31.38 -31.79
N HIS A 741 6.74 -30.45 -31.43
CA HIS A 741 7.51 -29.63 -32.37
C HIS A 741 9.02 -29.91 -32.36
N GLU A 742 9.50 -30.97 -31.69
CA GLU A 742 10.87 -31.41 -31.91
C GLU A 742 11.09 -31.75 -33.41
N PRO A 743 12.16 -31.25 -34.04
CA PRO A 743 12.43 -31.47 -35.48
C PRO A 743 12.85 -32.92 -35.81
N SER A 744 12.72 -33.86 -34.86
CA SER A 744 13.11 -35.27 -34.97
C SER A 744 12.01 -36.17 -35.57
N PHE A 745 10.77 -35.68 -35.78
CA PHE A 745 9.67 -36.47 -36.33
C PHE A 745 9.30 -36.13 -37.79
N PRO A 746 9.07 -37.12 -38.68
CA PRO A 746 8.77 -36.88 -40.09
C PRO A 746 7.36 -36.28 -40.32
N SER A 747 7.28 -35.46 -41.37
CA SER A 747 6.24 -34.47 -41.73
C SER A 747 4.81 -34.96 -41.99
N ALA A 748 4.40 -36.14 -41.51
CA ALA A 748 3.03 -36.64 -41.63
C ALA A 748 2.38 -36.97 -40.27
N PHE A 749 3.12 -36.85 -39.17
CA PHE A 749 2.64 -37.18 -37.82
C PHE A 749 1.89 -36.08 -37.02
N PRO A 750 2.01 -34.76 -37.28
CA PRO A 750 1.47 -33.75 -36.36
C PRO A 750 -0.07 -33.62 -36.41
N ILE A 751 -0.72 -33.96 -37.52
CA ILE A 751 -2.18 -33.77 -37.69
C ILE A 751 -2.98 -34.86 -36.95
N ALA A 752 -2.48 -36.10 -36.93
CA ALA A 752 -3.15 -37.22 -36.27
C ALA A 752 -2.99 -37.18 -34.74
N THR A 753 -1.84 -36.72 -34.23
CA THR A 753 -1.61 -36.50 -32.79
C THR A 753 -2.41 -35.32 -32.25
N PHE A 754 -2.56 -34.24 -33.03
CA PHE A 754 -3.41 -33.11 -32.67
C PHE A 754 -4.89 -33.53 -32.50
N PHE A 755 -5.40 -34.40 -33.37
CA PHE A 755 -6.77 -34.95 -33.26
C PHE A 755 -6.95 -35.91 -32.07
N LEU A 756 -5.96 -36.75 -31.79
CA LEU A 756 -5.98 -37.69 -30.66
C LEU A 756 -5.90 -37.00 -29.29
N VAL A 757 -5.07 -35.94 -29.18
CA VAL A 757 -5.00 -35.09 -27.98
C VAL A 757 -6.34 -34.40 -27.75
N ARG A 758 -6.97 -33.86 -28.79
CA ARG A 758 -8.29 -33.23 -28.73
C ARG A 758 -9.41 -34.20 -28.33
N LEU A 759 -9.33 -35.48 -28.73
CA LEU A 759 -10.28 -36.52 -28.34
C LEU A 759 -10.12 -36.93 -26.87
N CYS A 760 -8.90 -37.14 -26.40
CA CYS A 760 -8.60 -37.50 -25.01
C CYS A 760 -8.96 -36.39 -24.00
N LEU A 761 -8.86 -35.13 -24.42
CA LEU A 761 -9.26 -33.95 -23.63
C LEU A 761 -10.76 -33.87 -23.38
N SER A 762 -11.61 -34.54 -24.17
CA SER A 762 -13.05 -34.62 -23.90
C SER A 762 -13.42 -35.60 -22.77
N ALA A 763 -12.48 -36.47 -22.36
CA ALA A 763 -12.75 -37.59 -21.47
C ALA A 763 -12.22 -37.43 -20.02
N ASN A 764 -11.54 -36.32 -19.67
CA ASN A 764 -11.08 -35.99 -18.31
C ASN A 764 -10.38 -37.15 -17.55
N SER A 765 -9.53 -37.94 -18.21
CA SER A 765 -8.81 -39.06 -17.58
C SER A 765 -7.32 -39.05 -17.91
N ILE A 766 -6.49 -38.66 -16.93
CA ILE A 766 -5.02 -38.62 -16.98
C ILE A 766 -4.41 -40.02 -17.18
N THR A 767 -5.04 -41.06 -16.62
CA THR A 767 -4.63 -42.46 -16.80
C THR A 767 -4.76 -42.93 -18.24
N THR A 768 -5.75 -42.41 -18.97
CA THR A 768 -5.98 -42.75 -20.38
C THR A 768 -4.93 -42.12 -21.28
N LEU A 769 -4.52 -40.87 -21.00
CA LEU A 769 -3.47 -40.16 -21.75
C LEU A 769 -2.09 -40.82 -21.59
N CYS A 770 -1.72 -41.19 -20.36
CA CYS A 770 -0.47 -41.93 -20.09
C CYS A 770 -0.46 -43.32 -20.74
N PHE A 771 -1.61 -44.03 -20.77
CA PHE A 771 -1.74 -45.31 -21.46
C PHE A 771 -1.57 -45.15 -22.98
N PHE A 772 -2.13 -44.11 -23.60
CA PHE A 772 -2.00 -43.86 -25.04
C PHE A 772 -0.59 -43.41 -25.45
N LEU A 773 0.09 -42.58 -24.63
CA LEU A 773 1.48 -42.22 -24.86
C LEU A 773 2.41 -43.43 -24.72
N PHE A 774 2.16 -44.31 -23.74
CA PHE A 774 2.90 -45.55 -23.56
C PHE A 774 2.64 -46.54 -24.70
N LEU A 775 1.38 -46.69 -25.16
CA LEU A 775 1.00 -47.54 -26.29
C LEU A 775 1.60 -47.03 -27.62
N SER A 776 1.61 -45.70 -27.82
CA SER A 776 2.26 -45.02 -28.94
C SER A 776 3.76 -45.33 -28.98
N PHE A 777 4.44 -45.18 -27.84
CA PHE A 777 5.87 -45.48 -27.68
C PHE A 777 6.19 -46.98 -27.90
N PHE A 778 5.31 -47.86 -27.43
CA PHE A 778 5.44 -49.32 -27.58
C PHE A 778 5.22 -49.76 -29.04
N LEU A 779 4.24 -49.18 -29.74
CA LEU A 779 3.94 -49.46 -31.14
C LEU A 779 5.02 -48.91 -32.10
N THR A 780 5.69 -47.81 -31.77
CA THR A 780 6.87 -47.35 -32.52
C THR A 780 8.08 -48.28 -32.40
N SER A 781 8.16 -49.11 -31.35
CA SER A 781 9.25 -50.07 -31.17
C SER A 781 9.06 -51.38 -31.95
N LEU A 782 7.81 -51.73 -32.31
CA LEU A 782 7.50 -52.86 -33.18
C LEU A 782 7.26 -52.36 -34.61
N HIS A 783 8.31 -52.39 -35.43
CA HIS A 783 8.21 -52.26 -36.90
C HIS A 783 7.37 -53.41 -37.50
N CYS A 784 6.04 -53.35 -37.42
CA CYS A 784 5.05 -54.01 -38.29
C CYS A 784 3.69 -54.11 -37.58
N VAL A 785 2.84 -53.09 -37.65
CA VAL A 785 1.39 -53.28 -37.59
C VAL A 785 0.72 -52.23 -38.49
N SER A 786 -0.18 -52.67 -39.39
CA SER A 786 -0.92 -51.80 -40.29
C SER A 786 -1.92 -50.92 -39.54
N PHE A 787 -2.04 -49.66 -39.97
CA PHE A 787 -2.87 -48.58 -39.41
C PHE A 787 -4.33 -48.98 -39.11
N GLU A 788 -4.94 -49.87 -39.91
CA GLU A 788 -6.31 -50.36 -39.68
C GLU A 788 -6.47 -51.20 -38.40
N PHE A 789 -5.43 -51.92 -37.97
CA PHE A 789 -5.48 -52.74 -36.76
C PHE A 789 -5.46 -51.89 -35.48
N ILE A 790 -4.77 -50.74 -35.54
CA ILE A 790 -4.72 -49.76 -34.45
C ILE A 790 -6.07 -49.05 -34.31
N LEU A 791 -6.73 -48.69 -35.41
CA LEU A 791 -8.07 -48.08 -35.36
C LEU A 791 -9.14 -49.05 -34.81
N CYS A 792 -9.03 -50.34 -35.12
CA CYS A 792 -9.96 -51.36 -34.63
C CYS A 792 -9.83 -51.59 -33.12
N LEU A 793 -8.60 -51.52 -32.58
CA LEU A 793 -8.34 -51.63 -31.13
C LEU A 793 -8.78 -50.38 -30.35
N ILE A 794 -8.88 -49.22 -31.02
CA ILE A 794 -9.29 -47.95 -30.41
C ILE A 794 -10.83 -47.82 -30.34
N CYS A 795 -11.57 -48.55 -31.18
CA CYS A 795 -13.04 -48.51 -31.21
C CYS A 795 -13.72 -49.54 -30.30
N THR A 796 -12.99 -50.52 -29.76
CA THR A 796 -13.43 -51.48 -28.74
C THR A 796 -12.91 -51.09 -27.37
#